data_AF-A0AAJ1FNL2-F1
#
_entry.id   AF-A0AAJ1FNL2-F1
#
_cell.length_a   1.000
_cell.length_b   1.000
_cell.length_c   1.000
_cell.angle_alpha   90.00
_cell.angle_beta   90.00
_cell.angle_gamma   90.00
#
_symmetry.space_group_name_H-M   'P 1'
#
loop_
_entity.id
_entity.type
_entity.pdbx_description
1 polymer ?
#
loop_
_entity_poly.entity_id
_entity_poly.type
_entity_poly.pdbx_seq_one_letter_code
_entity_poly.pdbx_strand_id
1 'polypeptide(L)'
;MKHYFLFILLSAAIATGGCTEELQPQTCGTNGTVPDESELTEAVLNLSVNAFVVEAQAETRASIPSGTPEKETPEEKEIHNIWVFQYDAATKELLIKPRYYTITDQAMLQDLPVYLKAGVPSVVYVVTNTGYDNWANDGTDASWQKFKQLEQLKKQTLPTAFPLRSIDKVSIPMAGASEEVEVTTGITVTVPVTRMYAKLKVKVEMRKAEMELNNVNVRQIPNICRVETLAGDGKGEPMEPVPFPDETTFSSIAFAASDLEKNEDKEWAVFYVPENLQGETQTQGGNKSDAAPSNALVVDITTEIGGERYLYAAYPGGNSLNNFNIQRNQVYRITVTITGEKNQNNPSANCFVVKPDGFLSFEPYYRVETGGGYNFADYLSPHDENLKIARVGIIWQTKDCIGDNTNGTQVQLGENTGDIHQKIYVRTQKKGNALIGAYNSEGDIIWSWHIWVTDDEPDNLGRAVTYYTYDWDQNGIYPEKPRIQGYAVMSCNLGALAENQEGTGNGLHRYPDPMTQAFGMLYQWGRKDPFPPLRHIASEYQDYNDEHTDLHYDNSNQVEVHKTSAADETKLFHSVIGSTLTGAVRHAIANPTVFISGTNAVKQNEAYVQAKNNYFNNGDWCPTGESDNKLWGGLEPAADGMKSYTINPSNNVHIYDNYGTEKSIFDPCPTGWRVASGELWLEFTNTGINPASMSDINYDDKFANGYGMNMYMQKWKDGPTSYFPTQGTRVGDGGGIRTSSCGNYHNATTDTGNRVNILHIHKDHSLFHIFEYQFYFYYVKSVAGPIRCVRDSK
;
A
#
# COMPACT_ATOMS: atom_id res chain seq x y z
N MET A 1 51.15 -29.60 -5.88
CA MET A 1 51.10 -31.08 -5.72
C MET A 1 49.93 -31.58 -6.55
N LYS A 2 50.23 -32.37 -7.60
CA LYS A 2 49.49 -33.50 -8.23
C LYS A 2 47.94 -33.39 -8.37
N HIS A 3 47.27 -33.65 -9.50
CA HIS A 3 47.60 -34.32 -10.77
C HIS A 3 46.63 -33.93 -11.91
N TYR A 4 47.16 -34.03 -13.13
CA TYR A 4 46.50 -34.06 -14.45
C TYR A 4 45.48 -35.21 -14.60
N PHE A 5 44.49 -35.07 -15.49
CA PHE A 5 44.21 -36.08 -16.53
C PHE A 5 43.61 -35.47 -17.80
N LEU A 6 44.23 -35.85 -18.91
CA LEU A 6 43.93 -35.58 -20.32
C LEU A 6 43.15 -36.80 -20.86
N PHE A 7 42.24 -36.65 -21.83
CA PHE A 7 42.15 -37.60 -22.97
C PHE A 7 41.30 -37.06 -24.13
N ILE A 8 41.77 -37.42 -25.33
CA ILE A 8 41.42 -36.95 -26.68
C ILE A 8 40.54 -37.99 -27.40
N LEU A 9 39.64 -37.47 -28.26
CA LEU A 9 38.96 -38.02 -29.46
C LEU A 9 39.15 -39.50 -29.87
N LEU A 10 38.06 -40.15 -30.31
CA LEU A 10 37.95 -40.69 -31.69
C LEU A 10 36.53 -41.07 -32.12
N SER A 11 36.23 -40.77 -33.38
CA SER A 11 35.02 -40.97 -34.17
C SER A 11 34.84 -42.42 -34.67
N ALA A 12 33.60 -42.82 -34.99
CA ALA A 12 33.33 -43.87 -35.97
C ALA A 12 31.98 -43.61 -36.68
N ALA A 13 32.03 -43.58 -38.01
CA ALA A 13 30.90 -43.46 -38.92
C ALA A 13 30.44 -44.84 -39.42
N ILE A 14 29.15 -45.02 -39.68
CA ILE A 14 28.62 -46.08 -40.56
C ILE A 14 27.60 -45.42 -41.50
N ALA A 15 27.73 -45.74 -42.79
CA ALA A 15 27.00 -45.18 -43.91
C ALA A 15 25.96 -46.17 -44.49
N THR A 16 25.16 -45.65 -45.44
CA THR A 16 24.23 -46.30 -46.39
C THR A 16 22.81 -46.54 -45.84
N GLY A 17 21.70 -46.21 -46.49
CA GLY A 17 21.37 -45.66 -47.81
C GLY A 17 19.91 -46.01 -48.14
N GLY A 18 19.21 -45.18 -48.94
CA GLY A 18 17.97 -45.58 -49.65
C GLY A 18 16.69 -44.82 -49.29
N CYS A 19 16.19 -44.05 -50.26
CA CYS A 19 14.87 -43.40 -50.28
C CYS A 19 13.71 -44.41 -50.36
N THR A 20 12.54 -44.07 -49.80
CA THR A 20 11.21 -44.18 -50.44
C THR A 20 10.13 -43.48 -49.60
N GLU A 21 9.07 -43.09 -50.29
CA GLU A 21 8.05 -42.08 -50.04
C GLU A 21 7.05 -42.29 -48.89
N GLU A 22 6.48 -41.13 -48.51
CA GLU A 22 5.10 -40.84 -48.09
C GLU A 22 4.47 -41.55 -46.89
N LEU A 23 4.07 -40.72 -45.92
CA LEU A 23 2.69 -40.69 -45.40
C LEU A 23 2.43 -39.27 -44.83
N GLN A 24 1.70 -38.44 -45.58
CA GLN A 24 1.05 -37.26 -45.01
C GLN A 24 -0.10 -37.70 -44.09
N PRO A 25 -0.33 -36.97 -42.99
CA PRO A 25 -1.68 -36.77 -42.47
C PRO A 25 -2.13 -35.35 -42.79
N GLN A 26 -3.12 -35.24 -43.67
CA GLN A 26 -4.03 -34.09 -43.68
C GLN A 26 -4.97 -34.19 -42.47
N THR A 27 -5.06 -33.14 -41.65
CA THR A 27 -6.30 -32.75 -40.96
C THR A 27 -6.33 -31.25 -40.65
N CYS A 28 -7.34 -30.59 -41.23
CA CYS A 28 -8.14 -29.45 -40.77
C CYS A 28 -7.52 -28.39 -39.84
N GLY A 29 -7.25 -27.21 -40.42
CA GLY A 29 -8.05 -26.00 -40.19
C GLY A 29 -8.26 -25.50 -38.76
N THR A 30 -7.26 -24.84 -38.21
CA THR A 30 -7.41 -23.64 -37.37
C THR A 30 -6.37 -22.63 -37.82
N ASN A 31 -6.77 -21.61 -38.58
CA ASN A 31 -5.89 -20.53 -39.03
C ASN A 31 -5.37 -19.76 -37.82
N GLY A 32 -4.10 -19.96 -37.52
CA GLY A 32 -3.30 -19.17 -36.60
C GLY A 32 -1.84 -19.42 -36.94
N THR A 33 -1.41 -18.96 -38.11
CA THR A 33 -0.05 -19.13 -38.62
C THR A 33 0.97 -18.57 -37.63
N VAL A 34 1.90 -19.43 -37.22
CA VAL A 34 3.12 -19.03 -36.49
C VAL A 34 3.97 -18.15 -37.42
N PRO A 35 4.56 -17.03 -36.95
CA PRO A 35 5.47 -16.23 -37.77
C PRO A 35 6.58 -17.12 -38.34
N ASP A 36 6.71 -17.13 -39.66
CA ASP A 36 7.77 -17.85 -40.34
C ASP A 36 9.10 -17.09 -40.19
N GLU A 37 9.97 -17.57 -39.30
CA GLU A 37 11.29 -17.01 -38.96
C GLU A 37 12.45 -17.70 -39.68
N SER A 38 12.22 -18.49 -40.74
CA SER A 38 13.31 -19.22 -41.42
C SER A 38 14.36 -18.33 -42.10
N GLU A 39 14.07 -17.04 -42.32
CA GLU A 39 14.92 -16.07 -43.02
C GLU A 39 15.02 -14.72 -42.28
N LEU A 40 15.60 -14.73 -41.08
CA LEU A 40 15.94 -13.48 -40.38
C LEU A 40 17.30 -12.95 -40.83
N THR A 41 17.38 -11.63 -40.98
CA THR A 41 18.59 -10.92 -41.37
C THR A 41 18.99 -9.91 -40.29
N GLU A 42 20.29 -9.75 -40.10
CA GLU A 42 20.84 -8.76 -39.19
C GLU A 42 20.64 -7.34 -39.74
N ALA A 43 19.99 -6.50 -38.94
CA ALA A 43 19.78 -5.08 -39.16
C ALA A 43 20.29 -4.31 -37.93
N VAL A 44 20.43 -3.01 -38.08
CA VAL A 44 20.87 -2.10 -37.01
C VAL A 44 19.68 -1.25 -36.60
N LEU A 45 19.39 -1.20 -35.30
CA LEU A 45 18.39 -0.31 -34.73
C LEU A 45 19.07 0.95 -34.19
N ASN A 46 18.60 2.12 -34.63
CA ASN A 46 19.00 3.42 -34.11
C ASN A 46 17.82 4.06 -33.37
N LEU A 47 17.91 4.18 -32.05
CA LEU A 47 16.88 4.81 -31.23
C LEU A 47 17.26 6.25 -30.91
N SER A 48 16.28 7.13 -31.03
CA SER A 48 16.36 8.50 -30.52
C SER A 48 15.21 8.77 -29.55
N VAL A 49 15.50 9.44 -28.45
CA VAL A 49 14.48 9.83 -27.47
C VAL A 49 13.96 11.21 -27.86
N ASN A 50 12.65 11.29 -28.12
CA ASN A 50 12.00 12.57 -28.38
C ASN A 50 12.10 13.46 -27.14
N ALA A 51 12.41 14.74 -27.35
CA ALA A 51 12.44 15.71 -26.27
C ALA A 51 11.08 15.78 -25.58
N PHE A 52 11.06 16.08 -24.27
CA PHE A 52 9.84 16.51 -23.63
C PHE A 52 9.23 17.68 -24.40
N VAL A 53 7.93 17.64 -24.60
CA VAL A 53 7.18 18.81 -25.03
C VAL A 53 7.11 19.72 -23.80
N VAL A 54 7.84 20.82 -23.88
CA VAL A 54 7.74 21.94 -22.95
C VAL A 54 6.89 22.97 -23.69
N GLU A 55 5.89 23.55 -23.03
CA GLU A 55 5.10 24.65 -23.64
C GLU A 55 4.26 24.20 -24.86
N ALA A 56 3.54 23.08 -24.75
CA ALA A 56 2.56 22.69 -25.78
C ALA A 56 1.59 23.85 -26.04
N GLN A 57 1.38 24.14 -27.33
CA GLN A 57 0.56 25.23 -27.85
C GLN A 57 -0.86 25.23 -27.26
N ALA A 58 -1.04 25.95 -26.15
CA ALA A 58 -2.32 26.48 -25.72
C ALA A 58 -2.06 27.83 -25.05
N GLU A 59 -2.74 28.87 -25.51
CA GLU A 59 -2.75 30.20 -24.88
C GLU A 59 -3.48 30.15 -23.51
N THR A 60 -3.10 29.25 -22.62
CA THR A 60 -3.74 29.05 -21.33
C THR A 60 -2.68 29.07 -20.22
N ARG A 61 -2.74 30.10 -19.37
CA ARG A 61 -1.81 30.41 -18.27
C ARG A 61 -1.81 29.36 -17.15
N ALA A 62 -1.18 28.21 -17.38
CA ALA A 62 -0.60 27.36 -16.33
C ALA A 62 0.91 27.19 -16.44
N SER A 63 1.51 27.43 -17.61
CA SER A 63 2.93 27.71 -17.71
C SER A 63 3.13 29.22 -17.77
N ILE A 64 3.57 29.86 -16.68
CA ILE A 64 4.36 31.08 -16.89
C ILE A 64 5.63 30.57 -17.60
N PRO A 65 5.93 31.02 -18.84
CA PRO A 65 7.20 30.67 -19.46
C PRO A 65 8.28 31.13 -18.51
N SER A 66 9.03 30.20 -17.89
CA SER A 66 10.27 30.65 -17.27
C SER A 66 11.18 31.04 -18.44
N GLY A 67 11.97 32.10 -18.30
CA GLY A 67 12.97 32.47 -19.32
C GLY A 67 14.10 31.44 -19.51
N THR A 68 13.88 30.19 -19.08
CA THR A 68 14.78 29.06 -19.00
C THR A 68 13.99 27.77 -19.36
N PRO A 69 14.13 27.24 -20.58
CA PRO A 69 13.53 25.96 -20.97
C PRO A 69 13.91 24.86 -19.97
N GLU A 70 12.96 23.99 -19.59
CA GLU A 70 13.28 22.82 -18.78
C GLU A 70 14.28 21.94 -19.55
N LYS A 71 15.39 21.58 -18.91
CA LYS A 71 16.34 20.64 -19.49
C LYS A 71 16.02 19.23 -19.02
N GLU A 72 16.09 18.29 -19.96
CA GLU A 72 16.01 16.87 -19.67
C GLU A 72 17.28 16.42 -18.93
N THR A 73 17.14 15.59 -17.90
CA THR A 73 18.28 14.96 -17.23
C THR A 73 18.77 13.75 -18.05
N PRO A 74 20.02 13.29 -17.86
CA PRO A 74 20.51 12.05 -18.47
C PRO A 74 19.62 10.84 -18.13
N GLU A 75 19.22 10.70 -16.87
CA GLU A 75 18.40 9.59 -16.35
C GLU A 75 17.02 9.55 -17.02
N GLU A 76 16.42 10.70 -17.31
CA GLU A 76 15.15 10.80 -18.04
C GLU A 76 15.26 10.26 -19.48
N LYS A 77 16.48 10.13 -20.04
CA LYS A 77 16.74 9.62 -21.40
C LYS A 77 17.21 8.17 -21.43
N GLU A 78 17.57 7.61 -20.28
CA GLU A 78 18.18 6.27 -20.25
C GLU A 78 17.20 5.19 -20.70
N ILE A 79 17.70 4.31 -21.56
CA ILE A 79 17.02 3.08 -21.97
C ILE A 79 17.83 1.91 -21.43
N HIS A 80 17.22 1.09 -20.57
CA HIS A 80 17.86 -0.07 -19.94
C HIS A 80 17.49 -1.40 -20.60
N ASN A 81 16.32 -1.46 -21.24
CA ASN A 81 15.88 -2.62 -21.97
C ASN A 81 14.90 -2.23 -23.07
N ILE A 82 14.81 -3.07 -24.11
CA ILE A 82 13.88 -2.87 -25.22
C ILE A 82 13.21 -4.19 -25.62
N TRP A 83 11.96 -4.08 -26.02
CA TRP A 83 11.24 -5.07 -26.80
C TRP A 83 11.11 -4.59 -28.23
N VAL A 84 11.49 -5.45 -29.18
CA VAL A 84 11.43 -5.19 -30.62
C VAL A 84 10.34 -6.04 -31.25
N PHE A 85 9.49 -5.40 -32.04
CA PHE A 85 8.43 -6.00 -32.83
C PHE A 85 8.61 -5.57 -34.29
N GLN A 86 8.21 -6.43 -35.23
CA GLN A 86 8.15 -6.08 -36.64
C GLN A 86 6.79 -6.48 -37.18
N TYR A 87 6.10 -5.53 -37.81
CA TYR A 87 4.79 -5.73 -38.40
C TYR A 87 4.85 -5.49 -39.91
N ASP A 88 4.09 -6.26 -40.67
CA ASP A 88 3.87 -6.02 -42.09
C ASP A 88 3.19 -4.66 -42.29
N ALA A 89 3.69 -3.85 -43.23
CA ALA A 89 3.20 -2.50 -43.42
C ALA A 89 1.76 -2.45 -43.94
N ALA A 90 1.31 -3.45 -44.72
CA ALA A 90 -0.01 -3.49 -45.33
C ALA A 90 -1.04 -4.15 -44.41
N THR A 91 -0.73 -5.34 -43.90
CA THR A 91 -1.65 -6.17 -43.11
C THR A 91 -1.63 -5.84 -41.62
N LYS A 92 -0.55 -5.20 -41.15
CA LYS A 92 -0.28 -4.94 -39.72
C LYS A 92 -0.13 -6.22 -38.88
N GLU A 93 0.09 -7.36 -39.54
CA GLU A 93 0.38 -8.64 -38.90
C GLU A 93 1.84 -8.73 -38.44
N LEU A 94 2.05 -9.38 -37.30
CA LEU A 94 3.36 -9.59 -36.70
C LEU A 94 4.21 -10.54 -37.56
N LEU A 95 5.41 -10.09 -37.95
CA LEU A 95 6.32 -10.81 -38.84
C LEU A 95 7.36 -11.66 -38.09
N ILE A 96 7.66 -11.32 -36.84
CA ILE A 96 8.63 -12.01 -35.99
C ILE A 96 8.09 -12.14 -34.57
N LYS A 97 8.48 -13.18 -33.83
CA LYS A 97 8.24 -13.25 -32.39
C LYS A 97 8.93 -12.06 -31.71
N PRO A 98 8.29 -11.39 -30.72
CA PRO A 98 8.89 -10.26 -30.03
C PRO A 98 10.22 -10.66 -29.39
N ARG A 99 11.21 -9.76 -29.44
CA ARG A 99 12.56 -10.00 -28.92
C ARG A 99 12.95 -8.97 -27.86
N TYR A 100 13.52 -9.45 -26.77
CA TYR A 100 14.00 -8.64 -25.67
C TYR A 100 15.51 -8.42 -25.74
N TYR A 101 15.94 -7.20 -25.43
CA TYR A 101 17.35 -6.82 -25.37
C TYR A 101 17.62 -6.00 -24.10
N THR A 102 18.67 -6.35 -23.38
CA THR A 102 19.18 -5.56 -22.25
C THR A 102 20.22 -4.55 -22.77
N ILE A 103 20.11 -3.31 -22.32
CA ILE A 103 21.02 -2.23 -22.69
C ILE A 103 21.96 -1.97 -21.51
N THR A 104 23.22 -2.36 -21.69
CA THR A 104 24.27 -2.16 -20.68
C THR A 104 25.06 -0.88 -20.89
N ASP A 105 24.99 -0.29 -22.10
CA ASP A 105 25.63 0.96 -22.47
C ASP A 105 24.71 1.76 -23.39
N GLN A 106 24.47 3.04 -23.07
CA GLN A 106 23.60 3.92 -23.85
C GLN A 106 24.15 4.18 -25.26
N ALA A 107 25.47 4.05 -25.48
CA ALA A 107 26.06 4.18 -26.81
C ALA A 107 25.56 3.11 -27.79
N MET A 108 25.14 1.94 -27.29
CA MET A 108 24.60 0.85 -28.10
C MET A 108 23.32 1.24 -28.83
N LEU A 109 22.56 2.23 -28.33
CA LEU A 109 21.27 2.63 -28.91
C LEU A 109 21.39 3.23 -30.31
N GLN A 110 22.58 3.64 -30.73
CA GLN A 110 22.82 4.21 -32.06
C GLN A 110 23.18 3.15 -33.12
N ASP A 111 23.56 1.95 -32.68
CA ASP A 111 24.07 0.87 -33.53
C ASP A 111 23.72 -0.51 -32.96
N LEU A 112 22.47 -0.70 -32.52
CA LEU A 112 22.07 -1.93 -31.81
C LEU A 112 21.74 -3.05 -32.82
N PRO A 113 22.48 -4.17 -32.84
CA PRO A 113 22.19 -5.27 -33.75
C PRO A 113 20.88 -5.99 -33.38
N VAL A 114 19.98 -6.12 -34.35
CA VAL A 114 18.69 -6.80 -34.22
C VAL A 114 18.46 -7.75 -35.39
N TYR A 115 17.62 -8.76 -35.20
CA TYR A 115 17.28 -9.74 -36.24
C TYR A 115 15.83 -9.54 -36.68
N LEU A 116 15.65 -9.19 -37.95
CA LEU A 116 14.36 -8.82 -38.54
C LEU A 116 14.12 -9.63 -39.82
N LYS A 117 12.86 -9.77 -40.23
CA LYS A 117 12.46 -10.41 -41.48
C LYS A 117 12.78 -9.51 -42.67
N ALA A 118 13.53 -10.04 -43.63
CA ALA A 118 13.97 -9.31 -44.83
C ALA A 118 12.92 -9.31 -45.95
N GLY A 119 13.01 -8.34 -46.85
CA GLY A 119 12.27 -8.32 -48.13
C GLY A 119 10.76 -8.11 -48.03
N VAL A 120 10.25 -7.67 -46.88
CA VAL A 120 8.84 -7.32 -46.67
C VAL A 120 8.77 -5.87 -46.18
N PRO A 121 7.99 -4.98 -46.84
CA PRO A 121 7.70 -3.66 -46.32
C PRO A 121 7.08 -3.77 -44.93
N SER A 122 7.71 -3.16 -43.94
CA SER A 122 7.40 -3.39 -42.54
C SER A 122 7.50 -2.11 -41.70
N VAL A 123 6.90 -2.14 -40.51
CA VAL A 123 7.08 -1.14 -39.46
C VAL A 123 7.73 -1.84 -38.28
N VAL A 124 8.89 -1.35 -37.85
CA VAL A 124 9.56 -1.81 -36.63
C VAL A 124 9.04 -0.99 -35.46
N TYR A 125 8.49 -1.66 -34.46
CA TYR A 125 7.95 -1.01 -33.26
C TYR A 125 8.81 -1.38 -32.06
N VAL A 126 9.10 -0.40 -31.21
CA VAL A 126 9.92 -0.57 -30.02
C VAL A 126 9.15 -0.13 -28.79
N VAL A 127 9.23 -0.93 -27.73
CA VAL A 127 8.77 -0.57 -26.38
C VAL A 127 9.95 -0.70 -25.42
N THR A 128 10.31 0.38 -24.75
CA THR A 128 11.49 0.45 -23.91
C THR A 128 11.14 0.41 -22.42
N ASN A 129 12.12 0.07 -21.58
CA ASN A 129 12.06 0.17 -20.12
C ASN A 129 10.84 -0.54 -19.52
N THR A 130 10.48 -1.69 -20.08
CA THR A 130 9.39 -2.53 -19.57
C THR A 130 9.75 -3.19 -18.25
N GLY A 131 11.04 -3.46 -18.00
CA GLY A 131 11.54 -4.06 -16.76
C GLY A 131 11.37 -5.58 -16.67
N TYR A 132 10.80 -6.22 -17.71
CA TYR A 132 10.51 -7.66 -17.74
C TYR A 132 10.90 -8.27 -19.09
N ASP A 133 11.75 -9.29 -19.05
CA ASP A 133 12.21 -10.06 -20.21
C ASP A 133 11.22 -11.14 -20.67
N ASN A 134 10.08 -11.28 -19.96
CA ASN A 134 9.01 -12.23 -20.27
C ASN A 134 7.66 -11.56 -20.60
N TRP A 135 7.58 -10.22 -20.68
CA TRP A 135 6.32 -9.50 -20.90
C TRP A 135 5.66 -9.84 -22.23
N ALA A 136 6.42 -9.76 -23.32
CA ALA A 136 5.90 -9.96 -24.67
C ALA A 136 6.11 -11.37 -25.21
N ASN A 137 7.10 -12.09 -24.68
CA ASN A 137 7.43 -13.46 -25.08
C ASN A 137 8.21 -14.14 -23.96
N ASP A 138 7.62 -15.16 -23.33
CA ASP A 138 8.23 -15.99 -22.28
C ASP A 138 8.82 -17.32 -22.82
N GLY A 139 8.88 -17.46 -24.15
CA GLY A 139 9.28 -18.69 -24.83
C GLY A 139 8.13 -19.66 -25.13
N THR A 140 6.92 -19.40 -24.63
CA THR A 140 5.72 -20.16 -24.98
C THR A 140 4.99 -19.55 -26.17
N ASP A 141 4.25 -20.37 -26.93
CA ASP A 141 3.46 -19.84 -28.05
C ASP A 141 2.25 -19.01 -27.60
N ALA A 142 1.79 -19.14 -26.36
CA ALA A 142 0.64 -18.38 -25.87
C ALA A 142 0.99 -16.90 -25.57
N SER A 143 2.21 -16.63 -25.09
CA SER A 143 2.57 -15.30 -24.57
C SER A 143 2.65 -14.22 -25.64
N TRP A 144 3.20 -14.54 -26.83
CA TRP A 144 3.34 -13.57 -27.92
C TRP A 144 2.10 -13.45 -28.81
N GLN A 145 1.16 -14.39 -28.75
CA GLN A 145 -0.04 -14.39 -29.62
C GLN A 145 -0.99 -13.22 -29.37
N LYS A 146 -0.94 -12.60 -28.18
CA LYS A 146 -1.71 -11.38 -27.88
C LYS A 146 -1.21 -10.13 -28.63
N PHE A 147 -0.09 -10.22 -29.35
CA PHE A 147 0.51 -9.14 -30.14
C PHE A 147 0.48 -9.41 -31.66
N LYS A 148 -0.38 -10.31 -32.15
CA LYS A 148 -0.43 -10.67 -33.58
C LYS A 148 -0.70 -9.48 -34.51
N GLN A 149 -1.40 -8.47 -34.02
CA GLN A 149 -1.74 -7.27 -34.77
C GLN A 149 -1.12 -6.04 -34.09
N LEU A 150 -0.63 -5.08 -34.88
CA LEU A 150 -0.05 -3.83 -34.35
C LEU A 150 -1.01 -3.11 -33.38
N GLU A 151 -2.30 -3.08 -33.72
CA GLU A 151 -3.33 -2.47 -32.87
C GLU A 151 -3.52 -3.21 -31.54
N GLN A 152 -3.23 -4.51 -31.47
CA GLN A 152 -3.25 -5.25 -30.21
C GLN A 152 -2.07 -4.86 -29.32
N LEU A 153 -0.87 -4.67 -29.88
CA LEU A 153 0.31 -4.16 -29.14
C LEU A 153 0.03 -2.77 -28.58
N LYS A 154 -0.48 -1.86 -29.41
CA LYS A 154 -0.80 -0.49 -29.00
C LYS A 154 -1.78 -0.43 -27.83
N LYS A 155 -2.74 -1.37 -27.79
CA LYS A 155 -3.73 -1.50 -26.72
C LYS A 155 -3.20 -2.15 -25.43
N GLN A 156 -1.96 -2.65 -25.43
CA GLN A 156 -1.41 -3.26 -24.23
C GLN A 156 -1.06 -2.23 -23.16
N THR A 157 -1.33 -2.62 -21.92
CA THR A 157 -0.81 -1.97 -20.73
C THR A 157 0.47 -2.68 -20.29
N LEU A 158 1.48 -1.92 -19.87
CA LEU A 158 2.70 -2.49 -19.31
C LEU A 158 2.40 -3.16 -17.96
N PRO A 159 3.11 -4.25 -17.60
CA PRO A 159 2.88 -5.00 -16.35
C PRO A 159 3.05 -4.15 -15.10
N THR A 160 3.84 -3.08 -15.21
CA THR A 160 4.10 -2.13 -14.14
C THR A 160 3.91 -0.71 -14.65
N ALA A 161 2.93 -0.02 -14.08
CA ALA A 161 2.74 1.40 -14.24
C ALA A 161 2.89 2.03 -12.86
N PHE A 162 4.02 2.68 -12.62
CA PHE A 162 4.31 3.26 -11.31
C PHE A 162 4.70 4.70 -11.44
N PRO A 163 4.09 5.59 -10.65
CA PRO A 163 4.64 6.90 -10.53
C PRO A 163 6.04 6.83 -9.93
N LEU A 164 6.94 7.67 -10.45
CA LEU A 164 8.32 7.73 -10.00
C LEU A 164 8.58 9.12 -9.44
N ARG A 165 9.42 9.22 -8.40
CA ARG A 165 10.00 10.49 -7.98
C ARG A 165 11.40 10.64 -8.54
N SER A 166 11.88 11.87 -8.71
CA SER A 166 13.25 12.12 -9.17
C SER A 166 14.34 11.58 -8.23
N ILE A 167 14.01 11.29 -6.98
CA ILE A 167 14.93 10.70 -6.00
C ILE A 167 14.99 9.17 -6.05
N ASP A 168 14.06 8.54 -6.75
CA ASP A 168 14.04 7.10 -6.99
C ASP A 168 14.87 6.78 -8.24
N LYS A 169 15.25 5.51 -8.46
CA LYS A 169 15.90 5.12 -9.72
C LYS A 169 14.89 5.26 -10.87
N VAL A 170 15.09 6.26 -11.72
CA VAL A 170 14.18 6.59 -12.83
C VAL A 170 14.37 5.59 -13.98
N SER A 171 13.28 4.94 -14.40
CA SER A 171 13.23 4.13 -15.63
C SER A 171 11.88 4.35 -16.30
N ILE A 172 11.83 5.28 -17.26
CA ILE A 172 10.58 5.74 -17.87
C ILE A 172 10.30 4.89 -19.12
N PRO A 173 9.17 4.18 -19.20
CA PRO A 173 8.76 3.48 -20.42
C PRO A 173 8.55 4.45 -21.59
N MET A 174 8.99 4.02 -22.78
CA MET A 174 8.84 4.77 -24.02
C MET A 174 8.38 3.84 -25.13
N ALA A 175 7.69 4.37 -26.14
CA ALA A 175 7.37 3.63 -27.36
C ALA A 175 7.60 4.46 -28.61
N GLY A 176 7.90 3.77 -29.70
CA GLY A 176 8.16 4.37 -30.99
C GLY A 176 7.97 3.38 -32.12
N ALA A 177 7.77 3.91 -33.31
CA ALA A 177 7.71 3.15 -34.54
C ALA A 177 8.66 3.76 -35.56
N SER A 178 9.27 2.92 -36.40
CA SER A 178 9.95 3.39 -37.60
C SER A 178 8.95 3.94 -38.62
N GLU A 179 9.46 4.68 -39.59
CA GLU A 179 8.76 4.80 -40.88
C GLU A 179 8.68 3.42 -41.55
N GLU A 180 7.87 3.31 -42.60
CA GLU A 180 7.82 2.09 -43.41
C GLU A 180 9.20 1.78 -43.99
N VAL A 181 9.68 0.55 -43.77
CA VAL A 181 11.02 0.11 -44.15
C VAL A 181 10.98 -1.32 -44.70
N GLU A 182 11.69 -1.54 -45.79
CA GLU A 182 11.99 -2.88 -46.29
C GLU A 182 13.37 -3.31 -45.79
N VAL A 183 13.41 -4.34 -44.95
CA VAL A 183 14.65 -4.74 -44.26
C VAL A 183 15.59 -5.47 -45.23
N THR A 184 16.85 -5.03 -45.24
CA THR A 184 17.98 -5.67 -45.94
C THR A 184 19.18 -5.81 -45.00
N THR A 185 20.16 -6.66 -45.34
CA THR A 185 21.34 -6.90 -44.48
C THR A 185 22.11 -5.61 -44.19
N GLY A 186 22.27 -5.30 -42.90
CA GLY A 186 23.02 -4.13 -42.42
C GLY A 186 22.28 -2.79 -42.57
N ILE A 187 20.99 -2.80 -42.91
CA ILE A 187 20.18 -1.57 -42.92
C ILE A 187 20.10 -0.96 -41.51
N THR A 188 20.14 0.37 -41.42
CA THR A 188 19.82 1.08 -40.19
C THR A 188 18.35 1.47 -40.17
N VAL A 189 17.61 0.98 -39.18
CA VAL A 189 16.22 1.32 -38.90
C VAL A 189 16.18 2.33 -37.77
N THR A 190 15.72 3.55 -38.06
CA THR A 190 15.58 4.60 -37.06
C THR A 190 14.21 4.54 -36.40
N VAL A 191 14.17 4.50 -35.07
CA VAL A 191 12.94 4.48 -34.27
C VAL A 191 12.98 5.60 -33.22
N PRO A 192 12.29 6.73 -33.46
CA PRO A 192 12.11 7.73 -32.42
C PRO A 192 11.12 7.21 -31.37
N VAL A 193 11.53 7.23 -30.10
CA VAL A 193 10.70 6.81 -28.98
C VAL A 193 10.23 8.02 -28.15
N THR A 194 8.98 7.97 -27.71
CA THR A 194 8.32 9.00 -26.91
C THR A 194 7.99 8.44 -25.53
N ARG A 195 8.26 9.21 -24.47
CA ARG A 195 7.93 8.81 -23.10
C ARG A 195 6.45 8.58 -22.94
N MET A 196 6.11 7.55 -22.18
CA MET A 196 4.74 7.20 -21.86
C MET A 196 4.17 7.98 -20.66
N TYR A 197 5.04 8.73 -19.98
CA TYR A 197 4.77 9.48 -18.75
C TYR A 197 4.91 10.99 -18.97
N ALA A 198 4.19 11.77 -18.17
CA ALA A 198 4.38 13.21 -17.99
C ALA A 198 5.36 13.49 -16.85
N LYS A 199 6.01 14.66 -16.88
CA LYS A 199 6.80 15.21 -15.77
C LYS A 199 6.01 16.30 -15.06
N LEU A 200 5.65 16.08 -13.80
CA LEU A 200 4.96 17.05 -12.95
C LEU A 200 5.95 17.61 -11.91
N LYS A 201 6.22 18.91 -11.98
CA LYS A 201 7.01 19.64 -10.98
C LYS A 201 6.07 20.44 -10.09
N VAL A 202 6.16 20.24 -8.78
CA VAL A 202 5.38 20.97 -7.77
C VAL A 202 6.29 21.79 -6.88
N LYS A 203 6.09 23.11 -6.86
CA LYS A 203 6.72 24.03 -5.91
C LYS A 203 5.68 24.51 -4.91
N VAL A 204 6.02 24.46 -3.62
CA VAL A 204 5.15 24.98 -2.54
C VAL A 204 5.75 26.26 -2.00
N GLU A 205 4.96 27.34 -2.00
CA GLU A 205 5.36 28.65 -1.47
C GLU A 205 4.52 28.98 -0.23
N MET A 206 5.15 29.11 0.92
CA MET A 206 4.48 29.47 2.17
C MET A 206 4.55 30.98 2.41
N ARG A 207 3.41 31.61 2.71
CA ARG A 207 3.36 33.06 2.97
C ARG A 207 3.59 33.47 4.41
N LYS A 208 3.56 32.53 5.37
CA LYS A 208 3.86 32.81 6.78
C LYS A 208 5.14 32.09 7.18
N ALA A 209 5.95 32.74 8.02
CA ALA A 209 7.26 32.24 8.41
C ALA A 209 7.17 31.04 9.37
N GLU A 210 6.08 30.92 10.14
CA GLU A 210 5.84 29.78 11.05
C GLU A 210 5.26 28.53 10.37
N MET A 211 5.11 28.52 9.04
CA MET A 211 4.62 27.35 8.30
C MET A 211 5.77 26.40 8.00
N GLU A 212 5.51 25.10 8.13
CA GLU A 212 6.43 24.05 7.73
C GLU A 212 5.75 23.12 6.70
N LEU A 213 6.49 22.67 5.69
CA LEU A 213 6.01 21.64 4.77
C LEU A 213 6.14 20.31 5.48
N ASN A 214 5.10 19.48 5.44
CA ASN A 214 5.21 18.10 5.85
C ASN A 214 5.41 17.19 4.64
N ASN A 215 4.49 17.26 3.66
CA ASN A 215 4.59 16.49 2.44
C ASN A 215 3.85 17.13 1.25
N VAL A 216 4.27 16.72 0.04
CA VAL A 216 3.55 16.94 -1.22
C VAL A 216 3.18 15.56 -1.76
N ASN A 217 1.90 15.23 -1.76
CA ASN A 217 1.34 13.96 -2.21
C ASN A 217 0.60 14.15 -3.54
N VAL A 218 0.88 13.30 -4.51
CA VAL A 218 0.12 13.21 -5.76
C VAL A 218 -0.72 11.94 -5.70
N ARG A 219 -2.03 12.06 -5.79
CA ARG A 219 -2.98 10.93 -5.80
C ARG A 219 -3.85 10.94 -7.06
N GLN A 220 -4.66 9.90 -7.23
CA GLN A 220 -5.40 9.63 -8.48
C GLN A 220 -4.47 9.41 -9.68
N ILE A 221 -3.34 8.75 -9.43
CA ILE A 221 -2.40 8.34 -10.48
C ILE A 221 -2.90 7.02 -11.05
N PRO A 222 -3.26 6.94 -12.34
CA PRO A 222 -3.74 5.67 -12.89
C PRO A 222 -2.62 4.63 -12.88
N ASN A 223 -2.87 3.43 -12.33
CA ASN A 223 -1.95 2.27 -12.36
C ASN A 223 -1.95 1.58 -13.72
N ILE A 224 -2.03 2.37 -14.79
CA ILE A 224 -1.95 1.88 -16.16
C ILE A 224 -0.97 2.75 -16.95
N CYS A 225 -0.14 2.08 -17.74
CA CYS A 225 0.75 2.70 -18.69
C CYS A 225 0.55 1.97 -20.02
N ARG A 226 -0.26 2.55 -20.90
CA ARG A 226 -0.61 1.95 -22.19
C ARG A 226 0.47 2.26 -23.23
N VAL A 227 0.73 1.33 -24.15
CA VAL A 227 1.72 1.54 -25.22
C VAL A 227 1.34 2.75 -26.08
N GLU A 228 0.08 2.83 -26.53
CA GLU A 228 -0.45 4.05 -27.18
C GLU A 228 -1.07 5.04 -26.18
N THR A 229 -1.30 6.27 -26.64
CA THR A 229 -2.06 7.28 -25.89
C THR A 229 -3.54 6.88 -25.76
N LEU A 230 -4.13 7.14 -24.61
CA LEU A 230 -5.56 7.04 -24.35
C LEU A 230 -6.36 7.97 -25.29
N ALA A 231 -5.78 9.08 -25.75
CA ALA A 231 -6.42 10.00 -26.69
C ALA A 231 -6.74 9.39 -28.08
N GLY A 232 -6.30 8.17 -28.36
CA GLY A 232 -6.59 7.48 -29.62
C GLY A 232 -5.67 7.92 -30.77
N ASP A 233 -6.22 8.60 -31.78
CA ASP A 233 -5.51 8.92 -33.03
C ASP A 233 -4.39 9.98 -32.88
N GLY A 234 -4.21 10.51 -31.66
CA GLY A 234 -3.17 11.47 -31.31
C GLY A 234 -3.38 12.86 -31.91
N LYS A 235 -4.57 13.18 -32.46
CA LYS A 235 -4.86 14.50 -33.02
C LYS A 235 -5.51 15.43 -32.00
N GLY A 236 -4.65 16.10 -31.25
CA GLY A 236 -5.04 17.16 -30.33
C GLY A 236 -5.44 16.65 -28.95
N GLU A 237 -5.47 17.57 -28.00
CA GLU A 237 -5.87 17.28 -26.62
C GLU A 237 -7.39 17.04 -26.52
N PRO A 238 -7.85 15.96 -25.87
CA PRO A 238 -9.28 15.70 -25.74
C PRO A 238 -9.94 16.70 -24.78
N MET A 239 -11.06 17.26 -25.22
CA MET A 239 -11.87 18.18 -24.39
C MET A 239 -12.77 17.43 -23.40
N GLU A 240 -13.10 16.18 -23.68
CA GLU A 240 -13.92 15.33 -22.83
C GLU A 240 -13.05 14.31 -22.09
N PRO A 241 -13.47 13.84 -20.89
CA PRO A 241 -12.77 12.77 -20.19
C PRO A 241 -12.65 11.52 -21.06
N VAL A 242 -11.44 10.96 -21.13
CA VAL A 242 -11.21 9.68 -21.81
C VAL A 242 -11.36 8.56 -20.78
N PRO A 243 -12.24 7.58 -21.01
CA PRO A 243 -12.41 6.48 -20.07
C PRO A 243 -11.16 5.61 -20.00
N PHE A 244 -10.82 5.20 -18.79
CA PHE A 244 -9.81 4.19 -18.58
C PHE A 244 -10.34 2.80 -18.97
N PRO A 245 -9.46 1.84 -19.33
CA PRO A 245 -9.83 0.43 -19.40
C PRO A 245 -10.51 -0.04 -18.10
N ASP A 246 -11.41 -1.02 -18.22
CA ASP A 246 -12.07 -1.64 -17.06
C ASP A 246 -11.03 -2.13 -16.05
N GLU A 247 -11.39 -2.10 -14.76
CA GLU A 247 -10.54 -2.53 -13.63
C GLU A 247 -9.29 -1.66 -13.38
N THR A 248 -9.16 -0.52 -14.06
CA THR A 248 -8.09 0.44 -13.76
C THR A 248 -8.17 0.89 -12.30
N THR A 249 -7.09 0.66 -11.56
CA THR A 249 -6.91 1.15 -10.19
C THR A 249 -6.08 2.42 -10.18
N PHE A 250 -6.13 3.17 -9.08
CA PHE A 250 -5.38 4.41 -8.90
C PHE A 250 -4.47 4.34 -7.68
N SER A 251 -3.31 4.98 -7.79
CA SER A 251 -2.32 5.09 -6.74
C SER A 251 -2.02 6.53 -6.33
N SER A 252 -1.13 6.66 -5.37
CA SER A 252 -0.59 7.88 -4.81
C SER A 252 0.91 7.76 -4.56
N ILE A 253 1.62 8.88 -4.63
CA ILE A 253 3.04 8.98 -4.31
C ILE A 253 3.32 10.33 -3.65
N ALA A 254 4.21 10.36 -2.65
CA ALA A 254 4.49 11.58 -1.91
C ALA A 254 5.99 11.87 -1.80
N PHE A 255 6.35 13.15 -1.76
CA PHE A 255 7.61 13.63 -1.20
C PHE A 255 7.36 14.07 0.24
N ALA A 256 8.13 13.55 1.20
CA ALA A 256 8.28 14.25 2.48
C ALA A 256 9.10 15.54 2.26
N ALA A 257 8.92 16.53 3.14
CA ALA A 257 9.75 17.74 3.08
C ALA A 257 11.25 17.44 3.16
N SER A 258 11.65 16.44 3.96
CA SER A 258 13.04 15.96 4.02
C SER A 258 13.56 15.35 2.72
N ASP A 259 12.67 14.87 1.84
CA ASP A 259 13.06 14.29 0.56
C ASP A 259 13.37 15.37 -0.49
N LEU A 260 12.79 16.57 -0.36
CA LEU A 260 13.12 17.70 -1.24
C LEU A 260 14.60 18.08 -1.16
N GLU A 261 15.22 17.93 0.02
CA GLU A 261 16.65 18.21 0.19
C GLU A 261 17.55 17.27 -0.61
N LYS A 262 17.05 16.06 -0.93
CA LYS A 262 17.74 15.04 -1.74
C LYS A 262 17.58 15.27 -3.23
N ASN A 263 16.60 16.09 -3.64
CA ASN A 263 16.38 16.40 -5.04
C ASN A 263 17.49 17.33 -5.57
N GLU A 264 17.86 17.17 -6.84
CA GLU A 264 18.78 18.11 -7.51
C GLU A 264 18.22 19.53 -7.49
N ASP A 265 16.92 19.65 -7.72
CA ASP A 265 16.16 20.89 -7.68
C ASP A 265 15.35 20.95 -6.38
N LYS A 266 16.00 21.42 -5.30
CA LYS A 266 15.46 21.43 -3.93
C LYS A 266 14.17 22.24 -3.76
N GLU A 267 13.83 23.09 -4.73
CA GLU A 267 12.59 23.87 -4.70
C GLU A 267 11.38 23.10 -5.26
N TRP A 268 11.60 22.01 -5.99
CA TRP A 268 10.56 21.31 -6.75
C TRP A 268 10.46 19.84 -6.33
N ALA A 269 9.28 19.40 -5.92
CA ALA A 269 8.96 17.97 -5.91
C ALA A 269 8.69 17.53 -7.36
N VAL A 270 9.45 16.56 -7.87
CA VAL A 270 9.34 16.12 -9.27
C VAL A 270 8.79 14.70 -9.33
N PHE A 271 7.63 14.56 -9.96
CA PHE A 271 6.91 13.31 -10.17
C PHE A 271 6.86 12.97 -11.66
N TYR A 272 6.98 11.69 -11.98
CA TYR A 272 6.63 11.17 -13.30
C TYR A 272 5.35 10.39 -13.16
N VAL A 273 4.31 10.77 -13.90
CA VAL A 273 2.98 10.17 -13.83
C VAL A 273 2.52 9.69 -15.21
N PRO A 274 1.79 8.57 -15.32
CA PRO A 274 1.18 8.16 -16.57
C PRO A 274 0.14 9.17 -17.06
N GLU A 275 -0.31 8.98 -18.29
CA GLU A 275 -1.36 9.79 -18.89
C GLU A 275 -2.69 9.68 -18.12
N ASN A 276 -3.30 10.83 -17.81
CA ASN A 276 -4.59 10.94 -17.14
C ASN A 276 -5.42 12.04 -17.82
N LEU A 277 -6.38 11.66 -18.68
CA LEU A 277 -7.12 12.60 -19.53
C LEU A 277 -8.55 12.80 -19.01
N GLN A 278 -8.76 13.82 -18.16
CA GLN A 278 -10.05 14.14 -17.55
C GLN A 278 -10.82 15.30 -18.21
N GLY A 279 -10.35 15.77 -19.36
CA GLY A 279 -11.00 16.80 -20.16
C GLY A 279 -11.02 18.19 -19.54
N GLU A 280 -11.83 19.05 -20.16
CA GLU A 280 -12.15 20.39 -19.68
C GLU A 280 -13.56 20.44 -19.09
N THR A 281 -13.70 21.16 -17.99
CA THR A 281 -15.00 21.39 -17.36
C THR A 281 -15.53 22.79 -17.69
N GLN A 282 -16.84 22.97 -17.67
CA GLN A 282 -17.42 24.31 -17.76
C GLN A 282 -17.44 24.94 -16.35
N THR A 283 -16.43 25.74 -16.00
CA THR A 283 -16.45 26.48 -14.73
C THR A 283 -17.39 27.69 -14.85
N GLN A 284 -18.58 27.63 -14.24
CA GLN A 284 -19.54 28.75 -14.17
C GLN A 284 -19.20 29.72 -13.01
N GLY A 285 -17.91 30.07 -12.85
CA GLY A 285 -17.37 30.75 -11.67
C GLY A 285 -17.03 29.77 -10.54
N GLY A 286 -16.02 30.12 -9.72
CA GLY A 286 -15.48 29.25 -8.66
C GLY A 286 -14.00 28.89 -8.86
N ASN A 287 -13.42 28.10 -7.96
CA ASN A 287 -12.06 27.58 -8.07
C ASN A 287 -12.05 26.31 -8.94
N LYS A 288 -10.92 26.02 -9.60
CA LYS A 288 -10.74 24.77 -10.38
C LYS A 288 -11.10 23.51 -9.58
N SER A 289 -10.84 23.51 -8.28
CA SER A 289 -11.17 22.41 -7.35
C SER A 289 -12.65 22.07 -7.29
N ASP A 290 -13.54 23.04 -7.51
CA ASP A 290 -14.97 22.90 -7.25
C ASP A 290 -15.67 22.06 -8.34
N ALA A 291 -15.04 21.96 -9.51
CA ALA A 291 -15.52 21.20 -10.65
C ALA A 291 -14.61 19.99 -10.98
N ALA A 292 -13.71 19.61 -10.07
CA ALA A 292 -12.74 18.56 -10.35
C ALA A 292 -13.41 17.19 -10.60
N PRO A 293 -13.14 16.53 -11.74
CA PRO A 293 -13.56 15.16 -11.98
C PRO A 293 -13.01 14.20 -10.91
N SER A 294 -13.74 13.14 -10.59
CA SER A 294 -13.37 12.20 -9.50
C SER A 294 -12.00 11.55 -9.69
N ASN A 295 -11.59 11.34 -10.96
CA ASN A 295 -10.35 10.67 -11.32
C ASN A 295 -9.26 11.65 -11.77
N ALA A 296 -9.47 12.97 -11.59
CA ALA A 296 -8.45 13.97 -11.88
C ALA A 296 -7.26 13.82 -10.94
N LEU A 297 -6.06 13.96 -11.49
CA LEU A 297 -4.83 13.97 -10.70
C LEU A 297 -4.94 15.07 -9.63
N VAL A 298 -4.59 14.74 -8.40
CA VAL A 298 -4.65 15.70 -7.28
C VAL A 298 -3.29 15.80 -6.62
N VAL A 299 -2.86 17.02 -6.36
CA VAL A 299 -1.69 17.36 -5.55
C VAL A 299 -2.19 17.82 -4.19
N ASP A 300 -2.10 16.95 -3.20
CA ASP A 300 -2.34 17.26 -1.81
C ASP A 300 -1.06 17.79 -1.16
N ILE A 301 -1.17 18.84 -0.35
CA ILE A 301 -0.06 19.46 0.37
C ILE A 301 -0.42 19.46 1.84
N THR A 302 0.40 18.79 2.63
CA THR A 302 0.27 18.82 4.09
C THR A 302 1.25 19.83 4.65
N THR A 303 0.77 20.82 5.39
CA THR A 303 1.62 21.80 6.09
C THR A 303 1.35 21.79 7.59
N GLU A 304 2.33 22.18 8.39
CA GLU A 304 2.18 22.42 9.83
C GLU A 304 2.18 23.94 10.10
N ILE A 305 1.25 24.43 10.94
CA ILE A 305 1.20 25.83 11.39
C ILE A 305 0.94 25.86 12.89
N GLY A 306 1.94 26.25 13.67
CA GLY A 306 1.82 26.29 15.14
C GLY A 306 1.48 24.93 15.76
N GLY A 307 2.01 23.84 15.21
CA GLY A 307 1.77 22.46 15.66
C GLY A 307 0.53 21.78 15.07
N GLU A 308 -0.35 22.50 14.37
CA GLU A 308 -1.52 21.92 13.69
C GLU A 308 -1.19 21.55 12.25
N ARG A 309 -1.62 20.37 11.81
CA ARG A 309 -1.51 19.94 10.40
C ARG A 309 -2.72 20.40 9.58
N TYR A 310 -2.46 20.88 8.36
CA TYR A 310 -3.44 21.36 7.39
C TYR A 310 -3.24 20.66 6.05
N LEU A 311 -4.34 20.33 5.37
CA LEU A 311 -4.34 19.63 4.08
C LEU A 311 -4.93 20.52 2.98
N TYR A 312 -4.13 20.85 1.99
CA TYR A 312 -4.56 21.63 0.81
C TYR A 312 -4.58 20.72 -0.41
N ALA A 313 -5.54 20.90 -1.32
CA ALA A 313 -5.61 20.15 -2.57
C ALA A 313 -5.52 21.10 -3.77
N ALA A 314 -4.71 20.74 -4.75
CA ALA A 314 -4.57 21.44 -6.03
C ALA A 314 -4.70 20.44 -7.18
N TYR A 315 -5.24 20.89 -8.32
CA TYR A 315 -5.50 20.03 -9.48
C TYR A 315 -4.67 20.49 -10.68
N PRO A 316 -3.56 19.79 -11.03
CA PRO A 316 -2.81 20.08 -12.25
C PRO A 316 -3.62 19.75 -13.51
N GLY A 317 -3.11 20.17 -14.67
CA GLY A 317 -3.70 19.89 -15.98
C GLY A 317 -3.26 20.91 -17.04
N GLY A 318 -3.87 20.88 -18.23
CA GLY A 318 -3.52 21.77 -19.34
C GLY A 318 -3.62 23.27 -19.01
N ASN A 319 -4.42 23.65 -18.01
CA ASN A 319 -4.52 25.02 -17.52
C ASN A 319 -4.87 25.11 -16.02
N SER A 320 -4.89 26.34 -15.48
CA SER A 320 -5.20 26.63 -14.07
C SER A 320 -6.69 26.89 -13.80
N LEU A 321 -7.54 26.80 -14.83
CA LEU A 321 -8.95 27.20 -14.78
C LEU A 321 -9.89 25.99 -14.77
N ASN A 322 -9.77 25.09 -15.74
CA ASN A 322 -10.78 24.07 -16.01
C ASN A 322 -10.31 22.80 -16.74
N ASN A 323 -9.06 22.74 -17.23
CA ASN A 323 -8.51 21.57 -17.92
C ASN A 323 -7.73 20.69 -16.94
N PHE A 324 -8.08 19.40 -16.86
CA PHE A 324 -7.53 18.42 -15.93
C PHE A 324 -6.68 17.33 -16.62
N ASN A 325 -6.37 17.49 -17.90
CA ASN A 325 -5.59 16.52 -18.66
C ASN A 325 -4.09 16.57 -18.30
N ILE A 326 -3.53 15.39 -18.10
CA ILE A 326 -2.11 15.12 -17.96
C ILE A 326 -1.71 14.22 -19.13
N GLN A 327 -1.06 14.80 -20.13
CA GLN A 327 -0.63 14.09 -21.33
C GLN A 327 0.80 13.58 -21.17
N ARG A 328 1.08 12.42 -21.76
CA ARG A 328 2.43 11.86 -21.79
C ARG A 328 3.43 12.76 -22.52
N ASN A 329 4.70 12.63 -22.16
CA ASN A 329 5.83 13.39 -22.71
C ASN A 329 5.66 14.92 -22.61
N GLN A 330 4.86 15.42 -21.66
CA GLN A 330 4.72 16.84 -21.34
C GLN A 330 5.35 17.18 -19.99
N VAL A 331 5.72 18.46 -19.80
CA VAL A 331 6.14 19.00 -18.50
C VAL A 331 5.08 19.94 -17.93
N TYR A 332 4.56 19.62 -16.76
CA TYR A 332 3.65 20.45 -15.98
C TYR A 332 4.41 21.08 -14.80
N ARG A 333 4.39 22.41 -14.69
CA ARG A 333 4.99 23.13 -13.57
C ARG A 333 3.90 23.85 -12.78
N ILE A 334 3.73 23.47 -11.51
CA ILE A 334 2.74 24.09 -10.64
C ILE A 334 3.41 24.73 -9.42
N THR A 335 3.03 25.97 -9.13
CA THR A 335 3.38 26.64 -7.88
C THR A 335 2.12 26.76 -7.04
N VAL A 336 2.13 26.16 -5.84
CA VAL A 336 1.02 26.24 -4.90
C VAL A 336 1.41 27.16 -3.76
N THR A 337 0.71 28.29 -3.65
CA THR A 337 0.96 29.29 -2.62
C THR A 337 0.02 29.10 -1.43
N ILE A 338 0.55 28.79 -0.26
CA ILE A 338 -0.21 28.57 0.98
C ILE A 338 -0.28 29.89 1.77
N THR A 339 -1.51 30.40 1.94
CA THR A 339 -1.78 31.69 2.62
C THR A 339 -2.11 31.53 4.11
N GLY A 340 -2.52 30.33 4.55
CA GLY A 340 -2.80 30.02 5.95
C GLY A 340 -4.10 30.61 6.50
N GLU A 341 -5.12 30.80 5.66
CA GLU A 341 -6.46 31.19 6.10
C GLU A 341 -7.28 29.98 6.55
N LYS A 342 -7.76 30.06 7.80
CA LYS A 342 -8.50 29.04 8.54
C LYS A 342 -9.97 29.02 8.09
N ASN A 343 -10.42 27.86 7.60
CA ASN A 343 -11.77 27.29 7.74
C ASN A 343 -11.78 25.88 7.11
N GLN A 344 -10.77 25.07 7.41
CA GLN A 344 -10.76 23.68 6.95
C GLN A 344 -11.32 22.77 8.04
N ASN A 345 -12.30 21.97 7.61
CA ASN A 345 -12.88 20.90 8.40
C ASN A 345 -11.83 19.80 8.54
N ASN A 346 -11.36 19.53 9.76
CA ASN A 346 -10.44 18.43 10.00
C ASN A 346 -11.25 17.20 10.47
N PRO A 347 -11.49 16.21 9.60
CA PRO A 347 -12.33 15.07 9.94
C PRO A 347 -11.75 14.27 11.10
N SER A 348 -12.62 13.61 11.85
CA SER A 348 -12.22 12.66 12.87
C SER A 348 -11.47 11.47 12.25
N ALA A 349 -10.58 10.85 13.04
CA ALA A 349 -9.86 9.59 12.82
C ALA A 349 -10.09 8.69 14.04
N ASN A 350 -9.75 7.39 14.03
CA ASN A 350 -9.75 6.61 15.29
C ASN A 350 -8.40 6.70 16.03
N CYS A 351 -7.34 7.03 15.30
CA CYS A 351 -6.02 7.32 15.82
C CYS A 351 -5.52 8.66 15.25
N PHE A 352 -4.89 9.48 16.08
CA PHE A 352 -4.20 10.69 15.66
C PHE A 352 -2.73 10.61 16.05
N VAL A 353 -1.85 10.86 15.08
CA VAL A 353 -0.42 11.00 15.34
C VAL A 353 -0.11 12.47 15.62
N VAL A 354 0.54 12.73 16.75
CA VAL A 354 0.86 14.08 17.22
C VAL A 354 2.30 14.08 17.75
N LYS A 355 3.03 15.17 17.59
CA LYS A 355 4.36 15.32 18.21
C LYS A 355 4.23 15.54 19.74
N PRO A 356 5.28 15.24 20.53
CA PRO A 356 5.43 15.80 21.87
C PRO A 356 5.27 17.32 21.87
N ASP A 357 4.73 17.88 22.94
CA ASP A 357 4.40 19.31 23.07
C ASP A 357 3.54 19.89 21.92
N GLY A 358 2.79 19.02 21.24
CA GLY A 358 1.98 19.34 20.07
C GLY A 358 0.55 19.76 20.40
N PHE A 359 -0.16 20.22 19.35
CA PHE A 359 -1.56 20.61 19.44
C PHE A 359 -2.37 19.96 18.32
N LEU A 360 -3.44 19.28 18.69
CA LEU A 360 -4.37 18.64 17.78
C LEU A 360 -5.74 19.32 17.91
N SER A 361 -6.36 19.62 16.77
CA SER A 361 -7.77 19.99 16.71
C SER A 361 -8.49 19.20 15.61
N PHE A 362 -9.68 18.68 15.90
CA PHE A 362 -10.48 17.91 14.94
C PHE A 362 -11.98 18.03 15.22
N GLU A 363 -12.81 17.72 14.22
CA GLU A 363 -14.27 17.73 14.29
C GLU A 363 -14.77 16.30 14.56
N PRO A 364 -15.21 15.98 15.79
CA PRO A 364 -15.48 14.61 16.20
C PRO A 364 -16.69 14.01 15.47
N TYR A 365 -17.65 14.84 15.04
CA TYR A 365 -18.84 14.40 14.32
C TYR A 365 -18.64 14.33 12.80
N TYR A 366 -17.56 14.92 12.27
CA TYR A 366 -17.30 14.94 10.84
C TYR A 366 -16.42 13.75 10.44
N ARG A 367 -16.99 12.83 9.67
CA ARG A 367 -16.36 11.60 9.18
C ARG A 367 -16.61 11.42 7.70
N VAL A 368 -15.59 10.93 6.99
CA VAL A 368 -15.63 10.74 5.52
C VAL A 368 -15.57 9.27 5.11
N GLU A 369 -15.23 8.38 6.03
CA GLU A 369 -15.09 6.94 5.76
C GLU A 369 -16.45 6.23 5.62
N THR A 370 -16.64 5.45 4.54
CA THR A 370 -17.90 4.71 4.29
C THR A 370 -17.73 3.18 4.16
N GLY A 371 -16.50 2.68 4.28
CA GLY A 371 -16.18 1.26 4.15
C GLY A 371 -17.04 0.37 5.03
N GLY A 372 -17.50 -0.75 4.47
CA GLY A 372 -18.44 -1.67 5.11
C GLY A 372 -19.90 -1.22 5.15
N GLY A 373 -20.19 -0.01 4.66
CA GLY A 373 -21.53 0.57 4.57
C GLY A 373 -22.04 1.17 5.87
N TYR A 374 -21.16 1.48 6.83
CA TYR A 374 -21.54 2.04 8.13
C TYR A 374 -21.78 3.54 8.04
N ASN A 375 -22.87 4.00 8.66
CA ASN A 375 -23.13 5.43 8.84
C ASN A 375 -22.62 5.88 10.21
N PHE A 376 -21.68 6.84 10.22
CA PHE A 376 -21.09 7.32 11.46
C PHE A 376 -22.12 7.95 12.43
N ALA A 377 -23.15 8.61 11.88
CA ALA A 377 -24.18 9.26 12.68
C ALA A 377 -24.99 8.29 13.56
N ASP A 378 -24.95 6.98 13.29
CA ASP A 378 -25.61 5.94 14.09
C ASP A 378 -24.85 5.64 15.40
N TYR A 379 -23.65 6.20 15.56
CA TYR A 379 -22.74 5.98 16.69
C TYR A 379 -22.30 7.27 17.38
N LEU A 380 -22.21 8.40 16.66
CA LEU A 380 -21.86 9.70 17.24
C LEU A 380 -22.54 10.82 16.44
N SER A 381 -23.39 11.61 17.09
CA SER A 381 -24.22 12.61 16.40
C SER A 381 -24.55 13.79 17.32
N PRO A 382 -24.43 15.05 16.84
CA PRO A 382 -24.83 16.21 17.63
C PRO A 382 -26.36 16.36 17.75
N HIS A 383 -27.12 15.58 16.95
CA HIS A 383 -28.57 15.67 16.85
C HIS A 383 -29.32 14.60 17.66
N ASP A 384 -28.61 13.66 18.29
CA ASP A 384 -29.17 12.64 19.18
C ASP A 384 -28.57 12.82 20.57
N GLU A 385 -29.40 13.10 21.58
CA GLU A 385 -28.94 13.38 22.95
C GLU A 385 -28.15 12.22 23.58
N ASN A 386 -28.40 10.97 23.17
CA ASN A 386 -27.65 9.81 23.65
C ASN A 386 -26.28 9.68 22.98
N LEU A 387 -26.10 10.26 21.79
CA LEU A 387 -24.88 10.20 20.97
C LEU A 387 -24.16 11.55 20.89
N LYS A 388 -24.63 12.54 21.64
CA LYS A 388 -24.09 13.89 21.69
C LYS A 388 -23.06 14.01 22.80
N ILE A 389 -21.94 14.64 22.47
CA ILE A 389 -20.82 14.85 23.38
C ILE A 389 -21.18 15.97 24.36
N ALA A 390 -21.26 15.63 25.65
CA ALA A 390 -21.39 16.58 26.74
C ALA A 390 -20.03 16.97 27.33
N ARG A 391 -19.08 16.03 27.37
CA ARG A 391 -17.69 16.29 27.81
C ARG A 391 -16.71 15.33 27.16
N VAL A 392 -15.43 15.67 27.26
CA VAL A 392 -14.31 14.85 26.83
C VAL A 392 -13.31 14.68 27.97
N GLY A 393 -12.50 13.63 27.95
CA GLY A 393 -11.47 13.41 28.95
C GLY A 393 -10.57 12.21 28.62
N ILE A 394 -9.49 12.07 29.36
CA ILE A 394 -8.54 10.97 29.19
C ILE A 394 -9.09 9.74 29.93
N ILE A 395 -9.21 8.61 29.23
CA ILE A 395 -9.57 7.31 29.82
C ILE A 395 -8.32 6.69 30.45
N TRP A 396 -7.23 6.66 29.69
CA TRP A 396 -5.92 6.23 30.17
C TRP A 396 -4.82 6.89 29.34
N GLN A 397 -3.63 7.03 29.93
CA GLN A 397 -2.43 7.49 29.24
C GLN A 397 -1.15 6.85 29.78
N THR A 398 -0.12 6.74 28.94
CA THR A 398 1.27 6.63 29.43
C THR A 398 1.59 7.88 30.25
N LYS A 399 2.45 7.75 31.27
CA LYS A 399 2.79 8.85 32.19
C LYS A 399 3.17 10.12 31.41
N ASP A 400 2.48 11.21 31.70
CA ASP A 400 2.70 12.53 31.10
C ASP A 400 2.56 12.58 29.56
N CYS A 401 1.84 11.64 28.93
CA CYS A 401 1.64 11.67 27.48
C CYS A 401 0.82 12.91 27.04
N ILE A 402 -0.33 13.12 27.70
CA ILE A 402 -1.13 14.36 27.62
C ILE A 402 -0.93 15.19 28.90
N GLY A 403 -0.72 14.52 30.04
CA GLY A 403 -0.51 15.14 31.35
C GLY A 403 -1.79 15.27 32.18
N ASP A 404 -1.74 16.10 33.22
CA ASP A 404 -2.87 16.34 34.13
C ASP A 404 -3.96 17.17 33.42
N ASN A 405 -5.14 16.57 33.28
CA ASN A 405 -6.32 17.17 32.67
C ASN A 405 -7.46 17.39 33.70
N THR A 406 -7.15 17.50 35.00
CA THR A 406 -8.15 17.75 36.06
C THR A 406 -8.92 19.05 35.82
N ASN A 407 -8.24 20.09 35.30
CA ASN A 407 -8.86 21.37 34.95
C ASN A 407 -9.47 21.38 33.54
N GLY A 408 -9.45 20.25 32.82
CA GLY A 408 -9.95 20.13 31.45
C GLY A 408 -9.17 20.96 30.43
N THR A 409 -7.93 21.38 30.72
CA THR A 409 -7.17 22.29 29.83
C THR A 409 -6.38 21.57 28.74
N GLN A 410 -6.11 20.27 28.90
CA GLN A 410 -5.33 19.50 27.92
C GLN A 410 -6.23 18.86 26.87
N VAL A 411 -7.40 18.35 27.27
CA VAL A 411 -8.42 17.78 26.39
C VAL A 411 -9.71 18.56 26.57
N GLN A 412 -10.08 19.34 25.56
CA GLN A 412 -11.19 20.29 25.60
C GLN A 412 -12.22 20.00 24.53
N LEU A 413 -13.50 20.07 24.89
CA LEU A 413 -14.58 20.21 23.93
C LEU A 413 -14.74 21.70 23.61
N GLY A 414 -14.65 22.03 22.33
CA GLY A 414 -14.84 23.39 21.83
C GLY A 414 -16.28 23.88 21.96
N GLU A 415 -16.47 25.15 21.62
CA GLU A 415 -17.79 25.78 21.64
C GLU A 415 -18.81 24.95 20.84
N ASN A 416 -20.01 24.82 21.39
CA ASN A 416 -21.08 24.12 20.72
C ASN A 416 -21.56 24.97 19.54
N THR A 417 -21.24 24.53 18.32
CA THR A 417 -21.65 25.17 17.07
C THR A 417 -23.10 24.84 16.68
N GLY A 418 -23.73 23.86 17.35
CA GLY A 418 -25.05 23.35 17.01
C GLY A 418 -25.09 22.44 15.77
N ASP A 419 -23.93 22.08 15.23
CA ASP A 419 -23.77 21.25 14.03
C ASP A 419 -22.58 20.27 14.18
N ILE A 420 -22.18 19.64 13.08
CA ILE A 420 -21.10 18.65 13.04
C ILE A 420 -19.69 19.25 13.18
N HIS A 421 -19.53 20.58 13.15
CA HIS A 421 -18.24 21.27 13.11
C HIS A 421 -17.73 21.70 14.50
N GLN A 422 -18.40 21.30 15.58
CA GLN A 422 -17.85 21.42 16.93
C GLN A 422 -16.47 20.74 16.98
N LYS A 423 -15.50 21.28 17.71
CA LYS A 423 -14.13 20.76 17.74
C LYS A 423 -13.77 20.11 19.06
N ILE A 424 -12.82 19.18 19.03
CA ILE A 424 -12.05 18.73 20.20
C ILE A 424 -10.63 19.26 20.05
N TYR A 425 -10.05 19.72 21.15
CA TYR A 425 -8.67 20.16 21.23
C TYR A 425 -7.88 19.27 22.17
N VAL A 426 -6.67 18.86 21.76
CA VAL A 426 -5.76 18.05 22.56
C VAL A 426 -4.38 18.70 22.56
N ARG A 427 -3.80 18.90 23.75
CA ARG A 427 -2.41 19.33 23.94
C ARG A 427 -1.61 18.16 24.49
N THR A 428 -0.57 17.77 23.77
CA THR A 428 0.30 16.66 24.16
C THR A 428 1.51 17.18 24.92
N GLN A 429 2.23 16.29 25.61
CA GLN A 429 3.44 16.63 26.36
C GLN A 429 4.57 15.67 25.98
N LYS A 430 4.55 14.43 26.46
CA LYS A 430 5.62 13.45 26.18
C LYS A 430 5.20 12.39 25.19
N LYS A 431 6.21 11.83 24.52
CA LYS A 431 6.11 10.59 23.72
C LYS A 431 5.38 9.49 24.53
N GLY A 432 4.45 8.79 23.89
CA GLY A 432 3.59 7.82 24.54
C GLY A 432 2.28 7.60 23.82
N ASN A 433 1.35 6.91 24.49
CA ASN A 433 0.00 6.67 23.98
C ASN A 433 -1.04 7.11 25.01
N ALA A 434 -2.16 7.61 24.53
CA ALA A 434 -3.33 7.90 25.36
C ALA A 434 -4.62 7.53 24.64
N LEU A 435 -5.66 7.21 25.40
CA LEU A 435 -7.01 7.06 24.89
C LEU A 435 -7.88 8.14 25.52
N ILE A 436 -8.49 8.98 24.68
CA ILE A 436 -9.48 9.96 25.12
C ILE A 436 -10.90 9.46 24.81
N GLY A 437 -11.86 9.79 25.65
CA GLY A 437 -13.27 9.45 25.50
C GLY A 437 -14.14 10.68 25.32
N ALA A 438 -15.17 10.56 24.48
CA ALA A 438 -16.34 11.41 24.47
C ALA A 438 -17.43 10.79 25.34
N TYR A 439 -18.06 11.63 26.15
CA TYR A 439 -19.10 11.22 27.09
C TYR A 439 -20.39 11.96 26.82
N ASN A 440 -21.52 11.26 26.89
CA ASN A 440 -22.85 11.88 26.83
C ASN A 440 -23.20 12.58 28.16
N SER A 441 -24.41 13.15 28.24
CA SER A 441 -24.90 13.86 29.42
C SER A 441 -25.13 12.95 30.64
N GLU A 442 -25.33 11.65 30.43
CA GLU A 442 -25.48 10.63 31.46
C GLU A 442 -24.12 10.16 32.02
N GLY A 443 -23.03 10.48 31.31
CA GLY A 443 -21.66 10.13 31.69
C GLY A 443 -21.15 8.84 31.06
N ASP A 444 -21.90 8.26 30.12
CA ASP A 444 -21.48 7.09 29.36
C ASP A 444 -20.49 7.47 28.26
N ILE A 445 -19.52 6.59 28.00
CA ILE A 445 -18.63 6.72 26.84
C ILE A 445 -19.43 6.38 25.59
N ILE A 446 -19.40 7.29 24.61
CA ILE A 446 -20.10 7.14 23.33
C ILE A 446 -19.13 7.00 22.16
N TRP A 447 -17.88 7.46 22.32
CA TRP A 447 -16.80 7.23 21.38
C TRP A 447 -15.44 7.45 22.07
N SER A 448 -14.37 6.96 21.46
CA SER A 448 -13.00 7.14 21.96
C SER A 448 -11.99 7.21 20.82
N TRP A 449 -10.89 7.90 21.09
CA TRP A 449 -9.82 8.20 20.13
C TRP A 449 -8.45 7.89 20.72
N HIS A 450 -7.64 7.17 19.97
CA HIS A 450 -6.24 6.91 20.30
C HIS A 450 -5.37 8.11 19.90
N ILE A 451 -4.70 8.71 20.88
CA ILE A 451 -3.71 9.76 20.67
C ILE A 451 -2.32 9.12 20.75
N TRP A 452 -1.64 9.06 19.62
CA TRP A 452 -0.31 8.50 19.47
C TRP A 452 0.71 9.63 19.42
N VAL A 453 1.45 9.80 20.51
CA VAL A 453 2.42 10.89 20.64
C VAL A 453 3.81 10.38 20.33
N THR A 454 4.42 10.85 19.24
CA THR A 454 5.74 10.38 18.78
C THR A 454 6.46 11.42 17.93
N ASP A 455 7.79 11.41 18.01
CA ASP A 455 8.69 12.24 17.20
C ASP A 455 8.93 11.67 15.79
N ASP A 456 8.61 10.39 15.58
CA ASP A 456 9.01 9.65 14.38
C ASP A 456 8.06 9.85 13.17
N GLU A 457 6.95 10.57 13.37
CA GLU A 457 5.90 10.85 12.37
C GLU A 457 5.58 9.64 11.45
N PRO A 458 5.20 8.47 12.00
CA PRO A 458 5.02 7.25 11.22
C PRO A 458 3.89 7.34 10.17
N ASP A 459 2.95 8.27 10.36
CA ASP A 459 1.89 8.58 9.40
C ASP A 459 2.34 9.50 8.25
N ASN A 460 3.60 9.93 8.24
CA ASN A 460 4.20 10.68 7.15
C ASN A 460 4.39 9.80 5.92
N LEU A 461 3.77 10.22 4.82
CA LEU A 461 3.71 9.48 3.56
C LEU A 461 5.08 9.22 2.94
N GLY A 462 6.05 10.13 3.11
CA GLY A 462 7.40 9.93 2.56
C GLY A 462 8.22 8.85 3.28
N ARG A 463 7.79 8.43 4.49
CA ARG A 463 8.39 7.31 5.22
C ARG A 463 7.74 5.96 4.88
N ALA A 464 6.63 5.99 4.14
CA ALA A 464 5.90 4.79 3.80
C ALA A 464 6.70 3.94 2.80
N VAL A 465 6.68 2.63 2.99
CA VAL A 465 7.33 1.70 2.05
C VAL A 465 6.27 0.96 1.26
N THR A 466 6.24 1.15 -0.05
CA THR A 466 5.35 0.40 -0.94
C THR A 466 5.69 -1.08 -0.92
N TYR A 467 4.71 -1.92 -0.58
CA TYR A 467 4.84 -3.36 -0.70
C TYR A 467 4.42 -3.86 -2.07
N TYR A 468 4.94 -5.01 -2.46
CA TYR A 468 4.54 -5.76 -3.65
C TYR A 468 4.02 -7.13 -3.21
N THR A 469 3.19 -7.75 -4.03
CA THR A 469 2.60 -9.07 -3.76
C THR A 469 2.50 -9.89 -5.04
N TYR A 470 2.10 -11.16 -4.92
CA TYR A 470 1.93 -12.05 -6.07
C TYR A 470 0.56 -11.90 -6.70
N ASP A 471 0.53 -12.02 -8.03
CA ASP A 471 -0.70 -12.33 -8.73
C ASP A 471 -1.19 -13.74 -8.32
N TRP A 472 -2.50 -13.92 -8.29
CA TRP A 472 -3.12 -15.20 -7.92
C TRP A 472 -4.46 -15.34 -8.63
N ASP A 473 -5.09 -16.51 -8.60
CA ASP A 473 -6.48 -16.74 -9.00
C ASP A 473 -6.98 -18.04 -8.36
N GLN A 474 -8.14 -18.54 -8.81
CA GLN A 474 -8.73 -19.79 -8.32
C GLN A 474 -7.87 -21.05 -8.47
N ASN A 475 -6.84 -21.02 -9.31
CA ASN A 475 -5.95 -22.13 -9.59
C ASN A 475 -4.65 -22.06 -8.80
N GLY A 476 -4.26 -20.89 -8.28
CA GLY A 476 -3.02 -20.77 -7.52
C GLY A 476 -2.52 -19.34 -7.33
N ILE A 477 -1.38 -19.25 -6.63
CA ILE A 477 -0.55 -18.06 -6.52
C ILE A 477 0.61 -18.23 -7.52
N TYR A 478 1.03 -17.13 -8.16
CA TYR A 478 1.98 -17.17 -9.29
C TYR A 478 3.27 -16.39 -9.00
N PRO A 479 4.22 -16.94 -8.22
CA PRO A 479 5.50 -16.28 -7.93
C PRO A 479 6.40 -16.04 -9.14
N GLU A 480 6.21 -16.78 -10.22
CA GLU A 480 6.95 -16.64 -11.48
C GLU A 480 6.49 -15.44 -12.33
N LYS A 481 5.30 -14.90 -12.06
CA LYS A 481 4.78 -13.71 -12.74
C LYS A 481 5.40 -12.44 -12.16
N PRO A 482 5.39 -11.33 -12.92
CA PRO A 482 5.66 -10.00 -12.39
C PRO A 482 4.87 -9.72 -11.11
N ARG A 483 5.55 -9.22 -10.08
CA ARG A 483 4.90 -8.77 -8.85
C ARG A 483 3.92 -7.64 -9.11
N ILE A 484 2.84 -7.63 -8.35
CA ILE A 484 1.82 -6.59 -8.34
C ILE A 484 2.11 -5.61 -7.21
N GLN A 485 2.07 -4.31 -7.47
CA GLN A 485 2.20 -3.32 -6.41
C GLN A 485 0.98 -3.35 -5.49
N GLY A 486 1.24 -3.42 -4.19
CA GLY A 486 0.27 -3.22 -3.13
C GLY A 486 0.11 -1.74 -2.76
N TYR A 487 -0.09 -1.50 -1.47
CA TYR A 487 -0.21 -0.16 -0.89
C TYR A 487 1.13 0.24 -0.23
N ALA A 488 1.29 1.52 0.10
CA ALA A 488 2.39 1.95 0.97
C ALA A 488 2.12 1.63 2.44
N VAL A 489 3.09 1.03 3.11
CA VAL A 489 3.01 0.54 4.49
C VAL A 489 3.59 1.55 5.45
N MET A 490 2.91 1.77 6.58
CA MET A 490 3.37 2.62 7.68
C MET A 490 4.70 2.09 8.24
N SER A 491 5.60 3.00 8.63
CA SER A 491 6.97 2.65 8.99
C SER A 491 7.07 1.78 10.25
N CYS A 492 6.12 1.88 11.17
CA CYS A 492 6.04 1.09 12.39
C CYS A 492 4.62 0.57 12.68
N ASN A 493 4.50 -0.26 13.72
CA ASN A 493 3.19 -0.73 14.19
C ASN A 493 2.39 0.43 14.78
N LEU A 494 1.06 0.37 14.65
CA LEU A 494 0.18 1.39 15.19
C LEU A 494 0.39 1.58 16.70
N GLY A 495 0.77 2.78 17.12
CA GLY A 495 1.07 3.12 18.51
C GLY A 495 2.47 2.73 19.00
N ALA A 496 3.35 2.23 18.13
CA ALA A 496 4.75 1.98 18.46
C ALA A 496 5.50 3.30 18.69
N LEU A 497 6.49 3.26 19.56
CA LEU A 497 7.31 4.42 19.89
C LEU A 497 8.69 4.35 19.22
N ALA A 498 8.95 3.36 18.38
CA ALA A 498 10.12 3.31 17.54
C ALA A 498 9.82 2.46 16.29
N GLU A 499 10.54 2.71 15.20
CA GLU A 499 10.44 1.90 13.98
C GLU A 499 11.18 0.58 14.11
N ASN A 500 12.29 0.59 14.84
CA ASN A 500 13.15 -0.56 15.06
C ASN A 500 13.38 -0.76 16.55
N GLN A 501 13.70 -1.99 16.92
CA GLN A 501 14.07 -2.34 18.27
C GLN A 501 15.55 -2.07 18.56
N GLU A 502 15.87 -1.74 19.81
CA GLU A 502 17.23 -1.64 20.32
C GLU A 502 17.46 -2.58 21.51
N GLY A 503 18.37 -3.55 21.37
CA GLY A 503 18.78 -4.47 22.45
C GLY A 503 17.92 -5.72 22.61
N THR A 504 18.34 -6.66 23.47
CA THR A 504 17.60 -7.89 23.83
C THR A 504 17.89 -8.27 25.29
N GLY A 505 16.93 -8.84 25.99
CA GLY A 505 16.96 -9.23 27.40
C GLY A 505 15.84 -10.21 27.78
N ASN A 506 15.51 -10.27 29.07
CA ASN A 506 14.43 -11.07 29.64
C ASN A 506 13.81 -10.30 30.81
N GLY A 507 12.54 -10.56 31.12
CA GLY A 507 11.86 -9.91 32.24
C GLY A 507 11.12 -8.64 31.82
N LEU A 508 10.86 -7.74 32.78
CA LEU A 508 9.97 -6.58 32.58
C LEU A 508 10.72 -5.36 32.04
N HIS A 509 10.31 -4.88 30.87
CA HIS A 509 10.90 -3.73 30.17
C HIS A 509 9.83 -2.70 29.79
N ARG A 510 9.46 -1.87 30.77
CA ARG A 510 8.46 -0.80 30.61
C ARG A 510 9.01 0.39 29.85
N TYR A 511 8.10 1.19 29.28
CA TYR A 511 8.43 2.51 28.77
C TYR A 511 9.23 3.32 29.81
N PRO A 512 10.33 4.01 29.42
CA PRO A 512 10.82 4.24 28.06
C PRO A 512 11.93 3.28 27.60
N ASP A 513 11.99 2.03 28.09
CA ASP A 513 13.03 1.08 27.67
C ASP A 513 13.03 0.86 26.14
N PRO A 514 14.12 1.20 25.42
CA PRO A 514 14.24 1.05 23.96
C PRO A 514 13.93 -0.37 23.45
N MET A 515 14.11 -1.38 24.31
CA MET A 515 13.95 -2.78 23.94
C MET A 515 12.51 -3.18 23.57
N THR A 516 11.52 -2.41 24.04
CA THR A 516 10.12 -2.66 23.70
C THR A 516 9.47 -1.48 22.99
N GLN A 517 10.20 -0.39 22.66
CA GLN A 517 9.60 0.78 22.00
C GLN A 517 9.02 0.45 20.61
N ALA A 518 9.56 -0.54 19.90
CA ALA A 518 8.99 -0.99 18.62
C ALA A 518 7.66 -1.76 18.78
N PHE A 519 7.27 -2.13 20.01
CA PHE A 519 5.99 -2.78 20.27
C PHE A 519 4.87 -1.74 20.19
N GLY A 520 3.92 -1.99 19.29
CA GLY A 520 2.73 -1.17 19.11
C GLY A 520 1.60 -1.59 20.03
N MET A 521 0.45 -0.94 19.87
CA MET A 521 -0.77 -1.31 20.59
C MET A 521 -1.39 -2.58 19.97
N LEU A 522 -2.13 -3.32 20.77
CA LEU A 522 -2.85 -4.53 20.36
C LEU A 522 -4.32 -4.20 20.11
N TYR A 523 -4.90 -4.76 19.04
CA TYR A 523 -6.29 -4.54 18.63
C TYR A 523 -6.98 -5.87 18.39
N GLN A 524 -8.18 -6.06 18.97
CA GLN A 524 -9.05 -7.18 18.59
C GLN A 524 -9.62 -6.91 17.21
N TRP A 525 -9.77 -7.97 16.40
CA TRP A 525 -10.23 -7.83 15.02
C TRP A 525 -11.58 -7.10 14.94
N GLY A 526 -11.68 -6.07 14.11
CA GLY A 526 -12.90 -5.27 13.95
C GLY A 526 -13.14 -4.18 15.00
N ARG A 527 -12.27 -4.04 16.02
CA ARG A 527 -12.35 -2.94 17.01
C ARG A 527 -11.41 -1.79 16.67
N LYS A 528 -11.80 -0.58 17.06
CA LYS A 528 -10.99 0.63 16.93
C LYS A 528 -10.08 0.92 18.14
N ASP A 529 -10.34 0.27 19.27
CA ASP A 529 -9.76 0.66 20.56
C ASP A 529 -8.49 -0.12 20.90
N PRO A 530 -7.42 0.57 21.33
CA PRO A 530 -6.11 -0.02 21.61
C PRO A 530 -5.99 -0.64 23.01
N PHE A 531 -5.28 -1.76 23.09
CA PHE A 531 -4.79 -2.36 24.33
C PHE A 531 -3.27 -2.22 24.44
N PRO A 532 -2.73 -1.73 25.58
CA PRO A 532 -1.29 -1.69 25.80
C PRO A 532 -0.60 -3.04 25.56
N PRO A 533 0.58 -3.07 24.93
CA PRO A 533 1.30 -4.32 24.72
C PRO A 533 1.84 -4.88 26.04
N LEU A 534 2.18 -6.15 26.00
CA LEU A 534 2.98 -6.78 27.04
C LEU A 534 4.41 -6.22 27.00
N ARG A 535 4.98 -6.04 28.19
CA ARG A 535 6.33 -5.53 28.42
C ARG A 535 7.23 -6.53 29.12
N HIS A 536 6.65 -7.62 29.61
CA HIS A 536 7.40 -8.72 30.21
C HIS A 536 7.80 -9.73 29.14
N ILE A 537 9.08 -9.69 28.77
CA ILE A 537 9.72 -10.56 27.81
C ILE A 537 9.84 -11.97 28.42
N ALA A 538 8.86 -12.81 28.10
CA ALA A 538 8.91 -14.24 28.37
C ALA A 538 8.05 -15.01 27.35
N SER A 539 8.47 -16.23 27.04
CA SER A 539 7.82 -17.09 26.06
C SER A 539 6.68 -17.94 26.64
N GLU A 540 6.05 -17.52 27.72
CA GLU A 540 4.98 -18.24 28.43
C GLU A 540 3.66 -17.46 28.46
N TYR A 541 2.59 -18.11 28.94
CA TYR A 541 1.30 -17.46 29.18
C TYR A 541 1.38 -16.56 30.43
N GLN A 542 0.83 -15.36 30.34
CA GLN A 542 0.89 -14.33 31.37
C GLN A 542 -0.50 -13.70 31.59
N ASP A 543 -0.78 -13.27 32.82
CA ASP A 543 -1.95 -12.43 33.11
C ASP A 543 -1.73 -11.03 32.54
N TYR A 544 -2.77 -10.41 31.99
CA TYR A 544 -2.74 -9.05 31.44
C TYR A 544 -2.86 -8.03 32.57
N ASN A 545 -1.78 -7.84 33.32
CA ASN A 545 -1.75 -6.99 34.50
C ASN A 545 -0.53 -6.05 34.50
N ASP A 546 -0.38 -5.25 35.55
CA ASP A 546 0.69 -4.25 35.65
C ASP A 546 2.09 -4.87 35.80
N GLU A 547 2.22 -6.13 36.23
CA GLU A 547 3.51 -6.84 36.30
C GLU A 547 4.01 -7.26 34.91
N HIS A 548 3.10 -7.36 33.94
CA HIS A 548 3.41 -7.79 32.58
C HIS A 548 3.22 -6.70 31.52
N THR A 549 2.76 -5.50 31.90
CA THR A 549 2.49 -4.36 31.00
C THR A 549 3.13 -3.06 31.53
N ASP A 550 2.93 -1.95 30.82
CA ASP A 550 3.25 -0.61 31.32
C ASP A 550 2.27 -0.16 32.43
N LEU A 551 2.74 0.74 33.29
CA LEU A 551 1.87 1.53 34.16
C LEU A 551 1.18 2.62 33.33
N HIS A 552 -0.11 2.80 33.59
CA HIS A 552 -0.94 3.78 32.89
C HIS A 552 -1.70 4.61 33.91
N TYR A 553 -2.07 5.81 33.53
CA TYR A 553 -2.61 6.81 34.44
C TYR A 553 -3.94 7.35 33.94
N ASP A 554 -4.77 7.80 34.87
CA ASP A 554 -6.08 8.38 34.64
C ASP A 554 -6.00 9.83 34.10
N ASN A 555 -7.16 10.51 34.08
CA ASN A 555 -7.28 11.90 33.65
C ASN A 555 -6.50 12.91 34.51
N SER A 556 -6.30 12.63 35.80
CA SER A 556 -5.47 13.48 36.67
C SER A 556 -3.97 13.25 36.48
N ASN A 557 -3.60 12.20 35.75
CA ASN A 557 -2.23 11.72 35.61
C ASN A 557 -1.59 11.38 36.96
N GLN A 558 -2.38 11.17 38.03
CA GLN A 558 -1.90 10.83 39.38
C GLN A 558 -2.24 9.40 39.77
N VAL A 559 -3.37 8.86 39.31
CA VAL A 559 -3.86 7.55 39.73
C VAL A 559 -3.52 6.52 38.67
N GLU A 560 -2.88 5.43 39.08
CA GLU A 560 -2.63 4.30 38.20
C GLU A 560 -3.94 3.57 37.88
N VAL A 561 -4.19 3.35 36.60
CA VAL A 561 -5.30 2.52 36.14
C VAL A 561 -4.81 1.09 35.99
N HIS A 562 -5.51 0.19 36.67
CA HIS A 562 -5.08 -1.20 36.82
C HIS A 562 -5.71 -2.13 35.79
N LYS A 563 -5.09 -3.31 35.64
CA LYS A 563 -5.41 -4.28 34.58
C LYS A 563 -5.48 -5.71 35.11
N THR A 564 -6.31 -6.54 34.49
CA THR A 564 -6.29 -7.99 34.63
C THR A 564 -6.89 -8.68 33.40
N SER A 565 -6.56 -9.95 33.18
CA SER A 565 -7.29 -10.82 32.26
C SER A 565 -8.62 -11.32 32.83
N ALA A 566 -8.85 -11.21 34.14
CA ALA A 566 -10.08 -11.67 34.79
C ALA A 566 -11.29 -10.76 34.51
N ALA A 567 -12.48 -11.24 34.89
CA ALA A 567 -13.69 -10.44 34.96
C ALA A 567 -13.74 -9.70 36.31
N ASP A 568 -12.99 -8.60 36.41
CA ASP A 568 -12.92 -7.74 37.60
C ASP A 568 -13.13 -6.27 37.20
N GLU A 569 -14.38 -5.82 37.31
CA GLU A 569 -14.80 -4.46 36.95
C GLU A 569 -14.15 -3.37 37.83
N THR A 570 -13.47 -3.73 38.92
CA THR A 570 -12.68 -2.76 39.71
C THR A 570 -11.38 -2.35 39.00
N LYS A 571 -11.01 -3.05 37.92
CA LYS A 571 -9.86 -2.76 37.07
C LYS A 571 -10.35 -2.13 35.78
N LEU A 572 -9.73 -1.03 35.36
CA LEU A 572 -10.11 -0.33 34.13
C LEU A 572 -9.98 -1.26 32.91
N PHE A 573 -8.90 -2.04 32.86
CA PHE A 573 -8.75 -3.09 31.87
C PHE A 573 -9.09 -4.43 32.53
N HIS A 574 -10.19 -5.03 32.09
CA HIS A 574 -10.61 -6.36 32.49
C HIS A 574 -11.17 -7.09 31.27
N SER A 575 -11.64 -8.32 31.46
CA SER A 575 -12.26 -9.10 30.38
C SER A 575 -13.73 -9.39 30.68
N VAL A 576 -14.55 -9.48 29.64
CA VAL A 576 -15.92 -10.00 29.67
C VAL A 576 -16.06 -11.12 28.66
N ILE A 577 -16.97 -12.06 28.90
CA ILE A 577 -17.23 -13.15 27.97
C ILE A 577 -18.17 -12.64 26.88
N GLY A 578 -17.75 -12.68 25.61
CA GLY A 578 -18.54 -12.09 24.52
C GLY A 578 -19.92 -12.72 24.34
N SER A 579 -20.08 -14.02 24.61
CA SER A 579 -21.37 -14.71 24.51
C SER A 579 -22.44 -14.23 25.49
N THR A 580 -22.07 -13.48 26.53
CA THR A 580 -23.01 -12.90 27.49
C THR A 580 -23.49 -11.51 27.09
N LEU A 581 -22.95 -10.93 26.01
CA LEU A 581 -23.28 -9.59 25.54
C LEU A 581 -24.50 -9.60 24.61
N THR A 582 -25.06 -8.42 24.40
CA THR A 582 -25.99 -8.11 23.32
C THR A 582 -25.58 -6.77 22.72
N GLY A 583 -25.48 -6.68 21.40
CA GLY A 583 -24.94 -5.50 20.72
C GLY A 583 -23.45 -5.31 21.03
N ALA A 584 -22.64 -6.34 20.77
CA ALA A 584 -21.23 -6.39 21.16
C ALA A 584 -20.40 -5.22 20.60
N VAL A 585 -20.67 -4.76 19.37
CA VAL A 585 -20.02 -3.58 18.78
C VAL A 585 -20.31 -2.32 19.59
N ARG A 586 -21.58 -2.10 20.00
CA ARG A 586 -21.93 -0.95 20.84
C ARG A 586 -21.33 -1.07 22.24
N HIS A 587 -21.29 -2.27 22.81
CA HIS A 587 -20.61 -2.53 24.07
C HIS A 587 -19.12 -2.19 23.98
N ALA A 588 -18.44 -2.61 22.90
CA ALA A 588 -17.03 -2.32 22.67
C ALA A 588 -16.72 -0.82 22.58
N ILE A 589 -17.61 -0.03 21.95
CA ILE A 589 -17.50 1.44 21.85
C ILE A 589 -17.65 2.09 23.23
N ALA A 590 -18.65 1.65 24.00
CA ALA A 590 -18.90 2.18 25.34
C ALA A 590 -17.87 1.71 26.39
N ASN A 591 -17.15 0.60 26.11
CA ASN A 591 -16.20 -0.02 27.02
C ASN A 591 -14.85 -0.25 26.31
N PRO A 592 -14.14 0.81 25.89
CA PRO A 592 -13.01 0.68 24.99
C PRO A 592 -11.80 -0.03 25.62
N THR A 593 -11.72 -0.10 26.96
CA THR A 593 -10.65 -0.80 27.70
C THR A 593 -11.00 -2.23 28.10
N VAL A 594 -12.25 -2.65 27.88
CA VAL A 594 -12.72 -3.99 28.25
C VAL A 594 -12.46 -4.94 27.11
N PHE A 595 -11.77 -6.04 27.39
CA PHE A 595 -11.50 -7.09 26.41
C PHE A 595 -12.68 -8.04 26.31
N ILE A 596 -13.14 -8.27 25.09
CA ILE A 596 -14.27 -9.17 24.87
C ILE A 596 -13.72 -10.54 24.49
N SER A 597 -13.71 -11.46 25.46
CA SER A 597 -13.19 -12.81 25.30
C SER A 597 -14.05 -13.64 24.36
N GLY A 598 -13.41 -14.37 23.44
CA GLY A 598 -14.06 -15.35 22.55
C GLY A 598 -14.18 -16.75 23.15
N THR A 599 -13.61 -16.96 24.33
CA THR A 599 -13.70 -18.21 25.09
C THR A 599 -14.84 -18.21 26.09
N ASN A 600 -15.24 -19.40 26.55
CA ASN A 600 -16.29 -19.60 27.54
C ASN A 600 -15.87 -19.26 28.98
N ALA A 601 -14.59 -18.98 29.21
CA ALA A 601 -14.03 -18.52 30.49
C ALA A 601 -12.82 -17.62 30.24
N VAL A 602 -12.57 -16.72 31.18
CA VAL A 602 -11.45 -15.76 31.15
C VAL A 602 -10.31 -16.20 32.07
N LYS A 603 -9.10 -15.69 31.84
CA LYS A 603 -7.90 -15.91 32.67
C LYS A 603 -7.68 -17.39 33.01
N GLN A 604 -7.49 -18.22 31.99
CA GLN A 604 -7.23 -19.64 32.13
C GLN A 604 -5.74 -19.90 31.94
N ASN A 605 -5.37 -20.63 30.90
CA ASN A 605 -4.00 -20.99 30.57
C ASN A 605 -3.88 -21.32 29.08
N GLU A 606 -2.65 -21.54 28.62
CA GLU A 606 -2.37 -21.84 27.22
C GLU A 606 -3.10 -23.09 26.70
N ALA A 607 -3.15 -24.17 27.48
CA ALA A 607 -3.83 -25.40 27.07
C ALA A 607 -5.34 -25.19 26.87
N TYR A 608 -5.93 -24.29 27.66
CA TYR A 608 -7.34 -23.92 27.52
C TYR A 608 -7.61 -23.17 26.21
N VAL A 609 -6.82 -22.16 25.87
CA VAL A 609 -6.99 -21.42 24.61
C VAL A 609 -6.59 -22.24 23.37
N GLN A 610 -5.75 -23.27 23.50
CA GLN A 610 -5.49 -24.18 22.39
C GLN A 610 -6.70 -25.03 21.98
N ALA A 611 -7.59 -25.36 22.91
CA ALA A 611 -8.70 -26.25 22.65
C ALA A 611 -9.90 -25.50 22.04
N LYS A 612 -10.17 -25.74 20.75
CA LYS A 612 -11.27 -25.11 20.00
C LYS A 612 -12.65 -25.22 20.69
N ASN A 613 -12.92 -26.30 21.41
CA ASN A 613 -14.19 -26.50 22.14
C ASN A 613 -14.43 -25.51 23.28
N ASN A 614 -13.40 -24.75 23.69
CA ASN A 614 -13.52 -23.71 24.71
C ASN A 614 -13.98 -22.36 24.13
N TYR A 615 -14.15 -22.26 22.81
CA TYR A 615 -14.63 -21.05 22.16
C TYR A 615 -16.11 -21.14 21.83
N PHE A 616 -16.80 -20.01 21.91
CA PHE A 616 -18.13 -19.84 21.31
C PHE A 616 -17.98 -19.14 19.95
N ASN A 617 -18.98 -19.26 19.08
CA ASN A 617 -19.03 -18.57 17.77
C ASN A 617 -17.72 -18.63 16.96
N ASN A 618 -17.03 -19.78 17.00
CA ASN A 618 -15.72 -19.99 16.39
C ASN A 618 -14.62 -18.99 16.83
N GLY A 619 -14.70 -18.47 18.04
CA GLY A 619 -13.72 -17.55 18.62
C GLY A 619 -13.85 -16.12 18.14
N ASP A 620 -14.97 -15.78 17.52
CA ASP A 620 -15.42 -14.39 17.45
C ASP A 620 -15.70 -13.85 18.86
N TRP A 621 -15.43 -12.57 19.08
CA TRP A 621 -15.81 -11.89 20.32
C TRP A 621 -17.28 -11.45 20.30
N CYS A 622 -17.92 -11.42 19.12
CA CYS A 622 -19.35 -11.20 18.99
C CYS A 622 -20.18 -12.45 19.37
N PRO A 623 -21.34 -12.29 20.02
CA PRO A 623 -22.36 -13.34 20.12
C PRO A 623 -22.76 -13.91 18.76
N THR A 624 -23.32 -15.13 18.77
CA THR A 624 -23.83 -15.76 17.55
C THR A 624 -24.91 -14.89 16.91
N GLY A 625 -24.75 -14.56 15.63
CA GLY A 625 -25.65 -13.69 14.87
C GLY A 625 -25.25 -12.21 14.84
N GLU A 626 -24.21 -11.80 15.58
CA GLU A 626 -23.70 -10.42 15.59
C GLU A 626 -22.32 -10.27 14.94
N SER A 627 -21.74 -11.35 14.39
CA SER A 627 -20.50 -11.31 13.62
C SER A 627 -20.66 -10.47 12.35
N ASP A 628 -19.71 -9.58 12.07
CA ASP A 628 -19.66 -8.79 10.84
C ASP A 628 -18.22 -8.75 10.31
N ASN A 629 -18.00 -9.15 9.05
CA ASN A 629 -16.67 -9.24 8.44
C ASN A 629 -16.21 -7.91 7.78
N LYS A 630 -17.04 -6.88 7.82
CA LYS A 630 -16.80 -5.58 7.20
C LYS A 630 -16.31 -4.53 8.19
N LEU A 631 -16.17 -4.87 9.48
CA LEU A 631 -15.83 -3.90 10.54
C LEU A 631 -14.57 -3.07 10.23
N TRP A 632 -13.55 -3.63 9.59
CA TRP A 632 -12.35 -2.90 9.12
C TRP A 632 -12.32 -2.60 7.61
N GLY A 633 -13.50 -2.49 6.99
CA GLY A 633 -13.63 -2.18 5.56
C GLY A 633 -13.37 -3.37 4.64
N GLY A 634 -13.35 -4.60 5.17
CA GLY A 634 -13.40 -5.82 4.36
C GLY A 634 -14.79 -6.06 3.76
N LEU A 635 -14.91 -7.13 2.98
CA LEU A 635 -16.16 -7.65 2.43
C LEU A 635 -16.45 -9.04 3.02
N GLU A 636 -17.69 -9.50 2.87
CA GLU A 636 -18.05 -10.87 3.26
C GLU A 636 -17.26 -11.90 2.44
N PRO A 637 -16.54 -12.85 3.07
CA PRO A 637 -15.79 -13.86 2.36
C PRO A 637 -16.74 -14.82 1.62
N ALA A 638 -16.25 -15.40 0.51
CA ALA A 638 -17.01 -16.33 -0.35
C ALA A 638 -18.30 -15.76 -0.96
N ALA A 639 -18.39 -14.45 -1.16
CA ALA A 639 -19.49 -13.83 -1.90
C ALA A 639 -19.45 -14.20 -3.40
N ASP A 640 -20.61 -14.21 -4.06
CA ASP A 640 -20.72 -14.57 -5.47
C ASP A 640 -19.85 -13.66 -6.36
N GLY A 641 -19.10 -14.28 -7.29
CA GLY A 641 -18.20 -13.57 -8.20
C GLY A 641 -16.85 -13.16 -7.59
N MET A 642 -16.63 -13.42 -6.31
CA MET A 642 -15.37 -13.14 -5.64
C MET A 642 -14.30 -14.16 -6.04
N LYS A 643 -13.11 -13.65 -6.33
CA LYS A 643 -11.90 -14.46 -6.54
C LYS A 643 -11.53 -15.17 -5.23
N SER A 644 -11.22 -16.47 -5.30
CA SER A 644 -10.90 -17.29 -4.13
C SER A 644 -9.92 -18.40 -4.45
N TYR A 645 -8.99 -18.70 -3.54
CA TYR A 645 -8.07 -19.83 -3.67
C TYR A 645 -7.98 -20.62 -2.35
N THR A 646 -7.94 -21.95 -2.46
CA THR A 646 -7.79 -22.83 -1.29
C THR A 646 -6.31 -23.02 -0.96
N ILE A 647 -5.86 -22.41 0.14
CA ILE A 647 -4.47 -22.51 0.62
C ILE A 647 -4.21 -23.86 1.28
N ASN A 648 -5.15 -24.32 2.11
CA ASN A 648 -5.03 -25.58 2.83
C ASN A 648 -6.39 -26.28 2.94
N PRO A 649 -6.65 -27.30 2.10
CA PRO A 649 -7.93 -28.01 2.12
C PRO A 649 -8.22 -28.71 3.46
N SER A 650 -7.20 -29.29 4.10
CA SER A 650 -7.34 -30.06 5.34
C SER A 650 -7.81 -29.20 6.52
N ASN A 651 -7.41 -27.93 6.55
CA ASN A 651 -7.78 -26.98 7.59
C ASN A 651 -8.84 -25.97 7.12
N ASN A 652 -9.37 -26.14 5.90
CA ASN A 652 -10.37 -25.25 5.29
C ASN A 652 -9.90 -23.78 5.26
N VAL A 653 -8.66 -23.55 4.82
CA VAL A 653 -8.05 -22.21 4.74
C VAL A 653 -8.06 -21.73 3.31
N HIS A 654 -8.56 -20.51 3.12
CA HIS A 654 -8.69 -19.86 1.84
C HIS A 654 -8.15 -18.43 1.89
N ILE A 655 -7.85 -17.90 0.73
CA ILE A 655 -7.75 -16.46 0.51
C ILE A 655 -8.90 -16.03 -0.41
N TYR A 656 -9.49 -14.89 -0.10
CA TYR A 656 -10.56 -14.25 -0.88
C TYR A 656 -10.12 -12.83 -1.23
N ASP A 657 -10.56 -12.34 -2.39
CA ASP A 657 -10.45 -10.93 -2.73
C ASP A 657 -11.58 -10.14 -2.05
N ASN A 658 -11.54 -10.10 -0.72
CA ASN A 658 -12.52 -9.43 0.13
C ASN A 658 -11.94 -8.19 0.82
N TYR A 659 -10.94 -7.56 0.22
CA TYR A 659 -10.47 -6.26 0.67
C TYR A 659 -11.34 -5.17 0.04
N GLY A 660 -12.20 -4.54 0.83
CA GLY A 660 -13.06 -3.47 0.31
C GLY A 660 -12.26 -2.26 -0.17
N THR A 661 -12.87 -1.41 -0.98
CA THR A 661 -12.20 -0.25 -1.58
C THR A 661 -11.99 0.92 -0.62
N GLU A 662 -12.74 0.96 0.48
CA GLU A 662 -12.76 2.08 1.41
C GLU A 662 -12.49 1.66 2.86
N LYS A 663 -11.93 2.59 3.62
CA LYS A 663 -11.77 2.49 5.07
C LYS A 663 -13.13 2.60 5.77
N SER A 664 -13.33 1.86 6.85
CA SER A 664 -14.54 1.95 7.70
C SER A 664 -14.34 2.86 8.92
N ILE A 665 -15.44 3.21 9.58
CA ILE A 665 -15.41 3.99 10.83
C ILE A 665 -14.86 3.24 12.05
N PHE A 666 -14.63 1.92 11.97
CA PHE A 666 -14.02 1.13 13.06
C PHE A 666 -12.56 0.75 12.80
N ASP A 667 -12.03 1.10 11.62
CA ASP A 667 -10.62 0.92 11.32
C ASP A 667 -9.77 1.76 12.30
N PRO A 668 -8.81 1.17 13.04
CA PRO A 668 -8.05 1.87 14.07
C PRO A 668 -6.99 2.84 13.51
N CYS A 669 -6.68 2.78 12.22
CA CYS A 669 -5.59 3.57 11.65
C CYS A 669 -5.91 5.08 11.56
N PRO A 670 -4.90 5.95 11.47
CA PRO A 670 -5.10 7.40 11.27
C PRO A 670 -5.76 7.76 9.93
N THR A 671 -6.16 9.02 9.76
CA THR A 671 -6.66 9.53 8.47
C THR A 671 -5.64 9.30 7.35
N GLY A 672 -6.10 8.85 6.17
CA GLY A 672 -5.21 8.48 5.06
C GLY A 672 -4.58 7.08 5.18
N TRP A 673 -4.91 6.35 6.26
CA TRP A 673 -4.36 5.03 6.54
C TRP A 673 -5.48 4.08 6.96
N ARG A 674 -5.36 2.80 6.59
CA ARG A 674 -6.29 1.72 6.92
C ARG A 674 -5.55 0.43 7.24
N VAL A 675 -6.22 -0.55 7.83
CA VAL A 675 -5.65 -1.87 8.09
C VAL A 675 -5.31 -2.56 6.77
N ALA A 676 -4.15 -3.21 6.72
CA ALA A 676 -3.67 -3.93 5.53
C ALA A 676 -4.60 -5.06 5.07
N SER A 677 -4.51 -5.41 3.78
CA SER A 677 -5.05 -6.67 3.25
C SER A 677 -4.19 -7.86 3.67
N GLY A 678 -4.79 -9.05 3.77
CA GLY A 678 -4.05 -10.31 3.95
C GLY A 678 -3.09 -10.62 2.79
N GLU A 679 -3.31 -10.04 1.61
CA GLU A 679 -2.42 -10.18 0.45
C GLU A 679 -1.01 -9.60 0.69
N LEU A 680 -0.85 -8.68 1.65
CA LEU A 680 0.45 -8.12 2.00
C LEU A 680 1.44 -9.22 2.39
N TRP A 681 0.95 -10.31 3.00
CA TRP A 681 1.79 -11.36 3.55
C TRP A 681 2.37 -12.30 2.49
N LEU A 682 1.79 -12.37 1.28
CA LEU A 682 2.20 -13.36 0.27
C LEU A 682 3.68 -13.20 -0.12
N GLU A 683 4.13 -11.95 -0.29
CA GLU A 683 5.51 -11.60 -0.66
C GLU A 683 6.54 -11.93 0.42
N PHE A 684 6.10 -12.20 1.65
CA PHE A 684 7.01 -12.59 2.74
C PHE A 684 7.55 -14.00 2.56
N THR A 685 7.13 -14.72 1.53
CA THR A 685 7.63 -16.04 1.17
C THR A 685 7.87 -16.16 -0.34
N ASN A 686 8.73 -17.10 -0.76
CA ASN A 686 9.06 -17.28 -2.19
C ASN A 686 7.90 -17.83 -3.02
N THR A 687 6.89 -18.39 -2.36
CA THR A 687 5.79 -19.13 -2.99
C THR A 687 4.41 -18.53 -2.71
N GLY A 688 4.32 -17.51 -1.85
CA GLY A 688 3.04 -16.98 -1.40
C GLY A 688 2.28 -17.90 -0.46
N ILE A 689 2.92 -18.96 0.05
CA ILE A 689 2.37 -19.88 1.05
C ILE A 689 3.38 -20.08 2.18
N ASN A 690 2.95 -20.75 3.27
CA ASN A 690 3.81 -20.99 4.43
C ASN A 690 5.16 -21.64 4.01
N PRO A 691 6.30 -21.15 4.53
CA PRO A 691 7.64 -21.56 4.11
C PRO A 691 7.99 -22.98 4.54
N ALA A 692 8.86 -23.66 3.79
CA ALA A 692 9.42 -24.96 4.15
C ALA A 692 10.81 -24.85 4.80
N SER A 693 11.43 -23.67 4.76
CA SER A 693 12.76 -23.39 5.29
C SER A 693 12.95 -21.89 5.58
N MET A 694 13.96 -21.52 6.37
CA MET A 694 14.28 -20.10 6.60
C MET A 694 14.69 -19.36 5.32
N SER A 695 15.27 -20.07 4.33
CA SER A 695 15.60 -19.49 3.03
C SER A 695 14.36 -19.12 2.21
N ASP A 696 13.20 -19.69 2.52
CA ASP A 696 11.93 -19.41 1.84
C ASP A 696 11.21 -18.18 2.41
N ILE A 697 11.80 -17.46 3.38
CA ILE A 697 11.21 -16.26 4.00
C ILE A 697 11.92 -15.01 3.47
N ASN A 698 11.17 -13.99 3.05
CA ASN A 698 11.70 -12.77 2.42
C ASN A 698 12.18 -11.70 3.43
N TYR A 699 13.12 -12.06 4.30
CA TYR A 699 13.69 -11.14 5.30
C TYR A 699 15.18 -10.86 5.06
N ASP A 700 15.64 -9.71 5.58
CA ASP A 700 17.05 -9.30 5.60
C ASP A 700 17.73 -9.81 6.87
N ASP A 701 18.73 -10.67 6.68
CA ASP A 701 19.51 -11.30 7.75
C ASP A 701 20.72 -10.48 8.20
N LYS A 702 20.98 -9.32 7.58
CA LYS A 702 22.08 -8.41 7.95
C LYS A 702 21.79 -7.62 9.22
N PHE A 703 20.53 -7.50 9.62
CA PHE A 703 20.15 -6.82 10.84
C PHE A 703 20.44 -7.68 12.08
N ALA A 704 20.95 -7.05 13.14
CA ALA A 704 21.25 -7.74 14.39
C ALA A 704 20.02 -8.45 14.98
N ASN A 705 20.25 -9.49 15.76
CA ASN A 705 19.17 -10.22 16.41
C ASN A 705 18.39 -9.32 17.40
N GLY A 706 17.18 -8.91 17.02
CA GLY A 706 16.15 -8.36 17.91
C GLY A 706 14.91 -9.26 18.01
N TYR A 707 13.85 -8.76 18.65
CA TYR A 707 12.52 -9.39 18.72
C TYR A 707 11.69 -8.99 17.51
N GLY A 708 12.08 -9.48 16.34
CA GLY A 708 11.39 -9.19 15.10
C GLY A 708 12.24 -9.49 13.88
N MET A 709 11.71 -9.18 12.71
CA MET A 709 12.37 -9.40 11.42
C MET A 709 12.17 -8.19 10.51
N ASN A 710 13.21 -7.83 9.76
CA ASN A 710 13.12 -6.84 8.69
C ASN A 710 12.71 -7.54 7.40
N MET A 711 11.47 -7.34 6.99
CA MET A 711 10.89 -7.98 5.81
C MET A 711 11.15 -7.12 4.58
N TYR A 712 11.63 -7.71 3.49
CA TYR A 712 11.71 -7.02 2.21
C TYR A 712 10.29 -6.77 1.69
N MET A 713 10.06 -5.55 1.22
CA MET A 713 8.71 -5.11 0.84
C MET A 713 8.50 -5.16 -0.68
N GLN A 714 9.56 -5.14 -1.49
CA GLN A 714 9.42 -4.92 -2.94
C GLN A 714 9.91 -6.07 -3.82
N LYS A 715 11.02 -6.71 -3.44
CA LYS A 715 11.64 -7.77 -4.23
C LYS A 715 12.11 -8.92 -3.35
N TRP A 716 12.38 -10.05 -4.00
CA TRP A 716 12.94 -11.22 -3.34
C TRP A 716 14.35 -10.90 -2.87
N LYS A 717 14.54 -10.83 -1.56
CA LYS A 717 15.83 -10.59 -0.90
C LYS A 717 16.53 -9.30 -1.34
N ASP A 718 15.77 -8.30 -1.79
CA ASP A 718 16.30 -7.04 -2.31
C ASP A 718 15.32 -5.87 -2.11
N GLY A 719 15.86 -4.66 -2.07
CA GLY A 719 15.09 -3.42 -1.90
C GLY A 719 14.85 -3.01 -0.45
N PRO A 720 13.92 -2.07 -0.20
CA PRO A 720 13.64 -1.54 1.13
C PRO A 720 12.93 -2.57 2.01
N THR A 721 13.19 -2.47 3.31
CA THR A 721 12.62 -3.34 4.34
C THR A 721 11.71 -2.57 5.31
N SER A 722 10.84 -3.30 6.00
CA SER A 722 10.10 -2.80 7.17
C SER A 722 10.22 -3.79 8.33
N TYR A 723 10.34 -3.28 9.55
CA TYR A 723 10.54 -4.09 10.74
C TYR A 723 9.21 -4.58 11.33
N PHE A 724 9.07 -5.89 11.52
CA PHE A 724 7.93 -6.56 12.14
C PHE A 724 8.33 -7.17 13.49
N PRO A 725 8.01 -6.52 14.62
CA PRO A 725 8.26 -7.03 15.96
C PRO A 725 7.56 -8.36 16.30
N THR A 726 8.22 -9.22 17.08
CA THR A 726 7.65 -10.39 17.75
C THR A 726 7.15 -10.01 19.15
N GLN A 727 6.20 -9.07 19.25
CA GLN A 727 5.76 -8.50 20.53
C GLN A 727 4.74 -9.35 21.32
N GLY A 728 4.36 -10.52 20.83
CA GLY A 728 3.30 -11.34 21.39
C GLY A 728 1.90 -10.84 21.06
N THR A 729 0.91 -11.37 21.77
CA THR A 729 -0.51 -11.13 21.53
C THR A 729 -1.33 -11.29 22.82
N ARG A 730 -2.55 -10.76 22.83
CA ARG A 730 -3.55 -11.06 23.88
C ARG A 730 -4.58 -12.05 23.32
N VAL A 731 -4.70 -13.22 23.92
CA VAL A 731 -5.48 -14.36 23.40
C VAL A 731 -6.92 -14.37 23.91
N GLY A 732 -7.73 -15.29 23.38
CA GLY A 732 -9.20 -15.28 23.52
C GLY A 732 -9.77 -15.31 24.95
N ASP A 733 -9.00 -15.72 25.96
CA ASP A 733 -9.39 -15.67 27.38
C ASP A 733 -8.96 -14.39 28.11
N GLY A 734 -8.36 -13.45 27.38
CA GLY A 734 -7.85 -12.18 27.87
C GLY A 734 -6.40 -12.22 28.37
N GLY A 735 -5.73 -13.38 28.37
CA GLY A 735 -4.32 -13.54 28.73
C GLY A 735 -3.34 -13.05 27.67
N GLY A 736 -2.09 -12.84 28.06
CA GLY A 736 -0.98 -12.50 27.18
C GLY A 736 -0.05 -13.69 26.90
N ILE A 737 0.59 -13.75 25.72
CA ILE A 737 1.52 -14.84 25.41
C ILE A 737 2.63 -14.44 24.43
N ARG A 738 3.78 -15.13 24.54
CA ARG A 738 4.89 -15.16 23.56
C ARG A 738 5.51 -13.79 23.23
N THR A 739 5.54 -12.89 24.21
CA THR A 739 6.27 -11.62 24.07
C THR A 739 7.73 -11.92 23.78
N SER A 740 8.25 -11.31 22.71
CA SER A 740 9.60 -11.47 22.16
C SER A 740 9.82 -12.68 21.23
N SER A 741 8.94 -13.68 21.20
CA SER A 741 9.12 -14.90 20.39
C SER A 741 8.18 -14.98 19.19
N CYS A 742 6.96 -14.43 19.29
CA CYS A 742 5.96 -14.45 18.22
C CYS A 742 5.43 -13.05 17.91
N GLY A 743 5.12 -12.75 16.65
CA GLY A 743 4.28 -11.61 16.28
C GLY A 743 3.02 -12.08 15.56
N ASN A 744 1.85 -11.54 15.90
CA ASN A 744 0.55 -12.03 15.42
C ASN A 744 -0.25 -10.92 14.75
N TYR A 745 0.00 -10.67 13.47
CA TYR A 745 -0.45 -9.48 12.76
C TYR A 745 -1.81 -9.65 12.09
N HIS A 746 -2.75 -8.81 12.52
CA HIS A 746 -4.07 -8.76 11.92
C HIS A 746 -4.08 -8.03 10.57
N ASN A 747 -5.11 -8.32 9.79
CA ASN A 747 -5.46 -7.64 8.54
C ASN A 747 -6.98 -7.46 8.45
N ALA A 748 -7.44 -6.67 7.49
CA ALA A 748 -8.86 -6.34 7.30
C ALA A 748 -9.66 -7.49 6.66
N THR A 749 -9.01 -8.47 6.06
CA THR A 749 -9.65 -9.56 5.31
C THR A 749 -9.90 -10.78 6.19
N THR A 750 -11.01 -11.47 5.94
CA THR A 750 -11.42 -12.66 6.70
C THR A 750 -11.59 -13.88 5.79
N ASP A 751 -11.64 -15.05 6.41
CA ASP A 751 -12.06 -16.31 5.78
C ASP A 751 -13.40 -16.74 6.41
N THR A 752 -14.05 -17.69 5.77
CA THR A 752 -15.24 -18.38 6.27
C THR A 752 -15.04 -18.90 7.69
N GLY A 753 -16.14 -18.94 8.47
CA GLY A 753 -16.11 -19.46 9.83
C GLY A 753 -15.46 -18.54 10.87
N ASN A 754 -15.51 -17.21 10.68
CA ASN A 754 -14.94 -16.18 11.57
C ASN A 754 -13.42 -16.27 11.76
N ARG A 755 -12.72 -16.82 10.76
CA ARG A 755 -11.27 -16.92 10.75
C ARG A 755 -10.64 -15.64 10.18
N VAL A 756 -9.47 -15.28 10.69
CA VAL A 756 -8.62 -14.21 10.14
C VAL A 756 -7.31 -14.84 9.66
N ASN A 757 -6.86 -14.52 8.45
CA ASN A 757 -5.60 -15.04 7.94
C ASN A 757 -4.42 -14.25 8.49
N ILE A 758 -3.97 -14.61 9.69
CA ILE A 758 -2.92 -13.90 10.41
C ILE A 758 -1.54 -14.21 9.87
N LEU A 759 -0.70 -13.18 9.78
CA LEU A 759 0.75 -13.34 9.74
C LEU A 759 1.25 -13.63 11.17
N HIS A 760 1.65 -14.87 11.39
CA HIS A 760 2.37 -15.32 12.57
C HIS A 760 3.87 -15.35 12.25
N ILE A 761 4.62 -14.38 12.78
CA ILE A 761 6.06 -14.25 12.54
C ILE A 761 6.87 -14.87 13.67
N HIS A 762 7.87 -15.67 13.28
CA HIS A 762 8.83 -16.30 14.18
C HIS A 762 10.19 -16.44 13.48
N LYS A 763 11.29 -16.41 14.23
CA LYS A 763 12.64 -16.75 13.72
C LYS A 763 12.86 -18.27 13.60
N ASP A 764 11.82 -18.99 13.22
CA ASP A 764 11.80 -20.43 12.94
C ASP A 764 10.77 -20.66 11.84
N HIS A 765 11.20 -21.19 10.70
CA HIS A 765 10.33 -21.46 9.56
C HIS A 765 9.14 -22.37 9.91
N SER A 766 9.29 -23.27 10.88
CA SER A 766 8.22 -24.20 11.27
C SER A 766 7.07 -23.50 12.01
N LEU A 767 7.31 -22.28 12.50
CA LEU A 767 6.37 -21.43 13.24
C LEU A 767 6.10 -20.10 12.53
N PHE A 768 6.76 -19.83 11.40
CA PHE A 768 6.48 -18.67 10.56
C PHE A 768 5.34 -19.04 9.61
N HIS A 769 4.20 -18.40 9.78
CA HIS A 769 3.03 -18.63 8.95
C HIS A 769 2.48 -17.32 8.41
N ILE A 770 2.42 -17.19 7.09
CA ILE A 770 1.64 -16.11 6.45
C ILE A 770 0.14 -16.47 6.42
N PHE A 771 -0.17 -17.76 6.66
CA PHE A 771 -1.49 -18.28 6.96
C PHE A 771 -1.42 -19.18 8.19
N GLU A 772 -1.68 -18.65 9.38
CA GLU A 772 -1.65 -19.42 10.62
C GLU A 772 -2.87 -20.35 10.74
N TYR A 773 -2.66 -21.67 10.75
CA TYR A 773 -3.72 -22.68 10.92
C TYR A 773 -3.34 -23.83 11.86
N GLN A 774 -2.13 -23.80 12.43
CA GLN A 774 -1.66 -24.79 13.39
C GLN A 774 -2.29 -24.57 14.77
N PHE A 775 -2.38 -23.31 15.21
CA PHE A 775 -2.83 -22.98 16.56
C PHE A 775 -4.07 -22.09 16.53
N TYR A 776 -5.20 -22.66 16.97
CA TYR A 776 -6.51 -22.04 16.92
C TYR A 776 -6.57 -20.64 17.54
N PHE A 777 -5.88 -20.45 18.66
CA PHE A 777 -5.88 -19.20 19.41
C PHE A 777 -5.11 -18.04 18.78
N TYR A 778 -4.48 -18.22 17.61
CA TYR A 778 -3.83 -17.11 16.90
C TYR A 778 -4.72 -16.46 15.84
N TYR A 779 -5.59 -17.23 15.19
CA TYR A 779 -6.32 -16.82 13.97
C TYR A 779 -7.81 -16.53 14.16
N VAL A 780 -8.26 -16.34 15.40
CA VAL A 780 -9.66 -16.00 15.71
C VAL A 780 -9.80 -14.50 16.00
N LYS A 781 -10.97 -13.93 15.68
CA LYS A 781 -11.21 -12.48 15.80
C LYS A 781 -11.06 -11.91 17.21
N SER A 782 -11.31 -12.72 18.25
CA SER A 782 -11.18 -12.28 19.66
C SER A 782 -9.74 -12.00 20.10
N VAL A 783 -8.74 -12.48 19.37
CA VAL A 783 -7.32 -12.25 19.68
C VAL A 783 -6.97 -10.80 19.39
N ALA A 784 -6.27 -10.13 20.31
CA ALA A 784 -5.72 -8.80 20.05
C ALA A 784 -4.25 -8.87 19.64
N GLY A 785 -3.98 -8.50 18.39
CA GLY A 785 -2.64 -8.49 17.80
C GLY A 785 -2.25 -7.09 17.31
N PRO A 786 -0.98 -6.87 16.96
CA PRO A 786 -0.56 -5.63 16.34
C PRO A 786 -1.16 -5.41 14.95
N ILE A 787 -1.26 -4.12 14.60
CA ILE A 787 -1.71 -3.64 13.31
C ILE A 787 -0.57 -2.95 12.59
N ARG A 788 -0.42 -3.28 11.31
CA ARG A 788 0.40 -2.54 10.35
C ARG A 788 -0.53 -1.83 9.38
N CYS A 789 -0.58 -0.50 9.48
CA CYS A 789 -1.42 0.30 8.60
C CYS A 789 -0.81 0.43 7.21
N VAL A 790 -1.67 0.52 6.20
CA VAL A 790 -1.32 0.85 4.81
C VAL A 790 -2.10 2.09 4.37
N ARG A 791 -1.66 2.73 3.29
CA ARG A 791 -2.40 3.83 2.69
C ARG A 791 -3.81 3.41 2.29
N ASP A 792 -4.76 4.32 2.40
CA ASP A 792 -6.14 4.11 1.95
C ASP A 792 -6.25 4.05 0.42
N SER A 793 -5.40 4.81 -0.29
CA SER A 793 -5.15 4.69 -1.73
C SER A 793 -3.86 3.90 -2.02
N LYS A 794 -3.81 3.14 -3.12
CA LYS A 794 -2.63 2.35 -3.52
C LYS A 794 -1.39 3.21 -3.78
#